data_AF-A0A517NLB9-F1
#
_entry.id   AF-A0A517NLB9-F1
#
_cell.length_a   1.000
_cell.length_b   1.000
_cell.length_c   1.000
_cell.angle_alpha   90.00
_cell.angle_beta   90.00
_cell.angle_gamma   90.00
#
_symmetry.space_group_name_H-M   'P 1'
#
loop_
_entity.id
_entity.type
_entity.pdbx_description
1 polymer ?
#
loop_
_entity_poly.entity_id
_entity_poly.type
_entity_poly.pdbx_seq_one_letter_code
_entity_poly.pdbx_strand_id
1 'polypeptide(L)'
;MRYLLSLFAASMFFAVGASAHAAGLGVTPVDQFSVPEGFQVELIHEVPGDTEGSWVSLTVDPKGRLIACDQYGGLYRIDISGDDPQVEKLDIEFEGAQGLLCAFGSLYANVNSRTFPAGVWRLTDTNGDDQYDKKEHIIPLNGGSEHGPHAMILTPDEQRILMCAGNNTSLPKNITRSRVPENWDEDHLLGRMPDARGHNADRLAPGGYVVSFNPDASDIELVATGFRNEYDIALNRQGELFAYDADMEWDVGTPWYRPTRINHVISGAEFGWRNGTGKWPEYYPDSFGSAVDIGPGSPTGICFGYGAKFPAKYRDSLFICDWSYGNIHAVELTPDGSSYTGSYKTFATAAPLPVTDILIHPTDGAMYFTIGGRKTQSGLYRITYTGDLADEPVPAVDSSAQALRDLRHQLEALHVGDVSADSIPMMLENLSHEDRAIRFAARIALEHQPVQRWRDQVVSLDDPRARILGVIALARCGEASDKAAALSGLNELEWSSLDASNRIGLLRAYGLVAIRLGAIDADEAKPLLAKIDGQFPTGDNQVDRELAQMLIYLGSADATAKVVAEMKASPSQENQIHYAMALRDTKNGWTPELHRQYFTWFSDIQSARGGMSFGGFIDNIKKAALQRVPQDVQDQLASVINPPQKADDAVTKARPFVHKWTVDDLLDVTTAEDHVANFERGKEVFAAAQCYKCHRMGVQGGILGPDLTSAGGRFNAKDLLVSIIEPSKVISDQYGATQFLTDDGRVVVGRVVNMNGSNLAVMTNMLDPSSQTQVNRDTIETTKPATTSMMPAGLIDTFTDEEIADLVAYLRAGGNAKHPIFQK
;
A
#
# COMPACT_ATOMS: atom_id res chain seq x y z
N MET A 1 67.34 -11.76 -51.65
CA MET A 1 66.03 -12.43 -51.47
C MET A 1 65.65 -12.24 -50.00
N ARG A 2 64.51 -11.57 -49.74
CA ARG A 2 63.67 -11.51 -48.51
C ARG A 2 64.09 -12.43 -47.33
N TYR A 3 64.09 -12.08 -46.03
CA TYR A 3 63.58 -10.97 -45.20
C TYR A 3 64.46 -10.89 -43.94
N LEU A 4 64.59 -9.70 -43.34
CA LEU A 4 65.38 -9.41 -42.12
C LEU A 4 64.60 -9.66 -40.82
N LEU A 5 65.33 -10.09 -39.79
CA LEU A 5 64.92 -10.33 -38.41
C LEU A 5 66.03 -9.77 -37.49
N SER A 6 65.72 -8.83 -36.59
CA SER A 6 66.49 -8.45 -35.39
C SER A 6 65.83 -7.23 -34.71
N LEU A 7 65.23 -7.36 -33.53
CA LEU A 7 65.79 -7.28 -32.16
C LEU A 7 66.02 -5.86 -31.61
N PHE A 8 65.14 -5.49 -30.65
CA PHE A 8 65.32 -4.74 -29.39
C PHE A 8 66.04 -3.36 -29.33
N ALA A 9 65.28 -2.31 -28.97
CA ALA A 9 65.20 -1.70 -27.61
C ALA A 9 65.12 -0.15 -27.58
N ALA A 10 64.30 0.35 -26.64
CA ALA A 10 64.30 1.66 -25.96
C ALA A 10 63.52 2.86 -26.56
N SER A 11 62.36 3.09 -25.91
CA SER A 11 61.89 4.37 -25.34
C SER A 11 61.51 5.54 -26.26
N MET A 12 60.20 5.78 -26.41
CA MET A 12 59.67 7.13 -26.49
C MET A 12 58.26 7.22 -25.88
N PHE A 13 58.11 8.23 -25.05
CA PHE A 13 56.91 8.66 -24.33
C PHE A 13 55.66 8.67 -25.21
N PHE A 14 54.59 8.02 -24.75
CA PHE A 14 53.23 8.51 -24.98
C PHE A 14 52.73 9.10 -23.68
N ALA A 15 52.50 10.41 -23.70
CA ALA A 15 51.81 11.12 -22.65
C ALA A 15 50.44 10.45 -22.44
N VAL A 16 50.21 9.97 -21.22
CA VAL A 16 48.88 9.60 -20.74
C VAL A 16 48.09 10.89 -20.64
N GLY A 17 47.36 11.19 -21.71
CA GLY A 17 46.37 12.25 -21.73
C GLY A 17 45.12 11.80 -20.98
N ALA A 18 44.77 12.58 -19.96
CA ALA A 18 43.48 12.69 -19.30
C ALA A 18 42.83 11.37 -18.85
N SER A 19 42.81 11.17 -17.54
CA SER A 19 41.73 10.48 -16.83
C SER A 19 40.38 11.00 -17.32
N ALA A 20 39.72 10.26 -18.20
CA ALA A 20 38.27 10.36 -18.34
C ALA A 20 37.70 9.92 -16.99
N HIS A 21 37.29 10.88 -16.16
CA HIS A 21 36.31 10.56 -15.13
C HIS A 21 35.11 9.99 -15.89
N ALA A 22 34.64 8.80 -15.49
CA ALA A 22 33.36 8.31 -15.97
C ALA A 22 32.32 9.40 -15.71
N ALA A 23 31.49 9.72 -16.70
CA ALA A 23 30.54 10.84 -16.61
C ALA A 23 29.37 10.58 -15.63
N GLY A 24 29.42 9.48 -14.87
CA GLY A 24 28.28 8.96 -14.10
C GLY A 24 27.10 8.59 -14.98
N LEU A 25 26.06 8.03 -14.36
CA LEU A 25 24.83 7.71 -15.09
C LEU A 25 24.12 8.97 -15.63
N GLY A 26 24.39 10.15 -15.06
CA GLY A 26 23.63 11.38 -15.35
C GLY A 26 22.14 11.16 -15.13
N VAL A 27 21.30 11.83 -15.92
CA VAL A 27 19.85 11.58 -16.01
C VAL A 27 19.57 10.20 -16.62
N THR A 28 18.47 9.56 -16.25
CA THR A 28 18.16 8.18 -16.69
C THR A 28 18.12 8.05 -18.23
N PRO A 29 19.01 7.26 -18.86
CA PRO A 29 19.09 7.23 -20.31
C PRO A 29 17.81 6.72 -20.99
N VAL A 30 17.40 7.39 -22.07
CA VAL A 30 16.16 7.09 -22.80
C VAL A 30 16.13 5.66 -23.36
N ASP A 31 17.27 5.13 -23.76
CA ASP A 31 17.42 3.76 -24.30
C ASP A 31 17.23 2.65 -23.25
N GLN A 32 17.11 3.01 -21.97
CA GLN A 32 16.84 2.07 -20.88
C GLN A 32 15.34 1.95 -20.55
N PHE A 33 14.49 2.81 -21.11
CA PHE A 33 13.07 2.74 -20.87
C PHE A 33 12.46 1.52 -21.57
N SER A 34 11.70 0.75 -20.80
CA SER A 34 10.77 -0.23 -21.33
C SER A 34 9.38 0.39 -21.37
N VAL A 35 8.86 0.58 -22.59
CA VAL A 35 7.50 1.09 -22.87
C VAL A 35 6.79 0.18 -23.88
N PRO A 36 5.44 0.17 -23.92
CA PRO A 36 4.69 -0.59 -24.90
C PRO A 36 5.04 -0.23 -26.34
N GLU A 37 4.81 -1.17 -27.25
CA GLU A 37 5.05 -0.98 -28.68
C GLU A 37 4.33 0.28 -29.21
N GLY A 38 5.05 1.06 -30.01
CA GLY A 38 4.57 2.32 -30.60
C GLY A 38 4.76 3.55 -29.73
N PHE A 39 5.06 3.40 -28.44
CA PHE A 39 5.43 4.52 -27.56
C PHE A 39 6.91 4.87 -27.68
N GLN A 40 7.23 6.15 -27.53
CA GLN A 40 8.59 6.68 -27.52
C GLN A 40 8.77 7.59 -26.32
N VAL A 41 9.94 7.52 -25.70
CA VAL A 41 10.36 8.39 -24.61
C VAL A 41 11.41 9.35 -25.15
N GLU A 42 11.35 10.61 -24.74
CA GLU A 42 12.30 11.65 -25.10
C GLU A 42 12.71 12.40 -23.83
N LEU A 43 14.01 12.64 -23.66
CA LEU A 43 14.52 13.55 -22.64
C LEU A 43 14.35 14.98 -23.17
N ILE A 44 13.57 15.78 -22.46
CA ILE A 44 13.33 17.18 -22.81
C ILE A 44 14.41 18.05 -22.19
N HIS A 45 14.65 17.89 -20.88
CA HIS A 45 15.62 18.70 -20.15
C HIS A 45 16.30 17.87 -19.05
N GLU A 46 17.64 17.91 -19.04
CA GLU A 46 18.43 17.43 -17.91
C GLU A 46 18.59 18.57 -16.91
N VAL A 47 18.00 18.41 -15.72
CA VAL A 47 17.96 19.47 -14.71
C VAL A 47 19.34 19.56 -14.03
N PRO A 48 20.07 20.68 -14.14
CA PRO A 48 21.35 20.85 -13.46
C PRO A 48 21.12 20.99 -11.95
N GLY A 49 21.58 20.00 -11.17
CA GLY A 49 21.28 19.93 -9.74
C GLY A 49 21.86 21.06 -8.88
N ASP A 50 22.89 21.74 -9.36
CA ASP A 50 23.55 22.86 -8.67
C ASP A 50 22.85 24.21 -8.88
N THR A 51 22.14 24.39 -10.01
CA THR A 51 21.43 25.65 -10.32
C THR A 51 19.91 25.53 -10.27
N GLU A 52 19.36 24.38 -10.67
CA GLU A 52 17.92 24.15 -10.81
C GLU A 52 17.35 23.15 -9.79
N GLY A 53 18.22 22.40 -9.12
CA GLY A 53 17.86 21.53 -8.00
C GLY A 53 17.24 20.19 -8.44
N SER A 54 16.19 19.75 -7.74
CA SER A 54 15.53 18.45 -7.99
C SER A 54 14.02 18.62 -8.02
N TRP A 55 13.43 18.58 -9.21
CA TRP A 55 12.03 18.91 -9.43
C TRP A 55 11.12 17.81 -8.91
N VAL A 56 10.06 18.19 -8.17
CA VAL A 56 9.16 17.24 -7.50
C VAL A 56 7.67 17.48 -7.75
N SER A 57 7.34 18.56 -8.45
CA SER A 57 5.98 18.91 -8.83
C SER A 57 5.97 19.57 -10.21
N LEU A 58 4.86 19.43 -10.94
CA LEU A 58 4.69 19.89 -12.31
C LEU A 58 3.25 20.36 -12.54
N THR A 59 3.07 21.47 -13.25
CA THR A 59 1.76 21.93 -13.72
C THR A 59 1.89 22.62 -15.07
N VAL A 60 0.76 22.93 -15.72
CA VAL A 60 0.72 23.64 -17.00
C VAL A 60 0.11 25.02 -16.78
N ASP A 61 0.79 26.06 -17.26
CA ASP A 61 0.29 27.43 -17.21
C ASP A 61 -0.71 27.74 -18.35
N PRO A 62 -1.45 28.86 -18.28
CA PRO A 62 -2.45 29.21 -19.30
C PRO A 62 -1.89 29.45 -20.71
N LYS A 63 -0.56 29.56 -20.88
CA LYS A 63 0.11 29.71 -22.18
C LYS A 63 0.61 28.36 -22.72
N GLY A 64 0.39 27.26 -22.01
CA GLY A 64 0.88 25.94 -22.40
C GLY A 64 2.36 25.73 -22.10
N ARG A 65 2.92 26.46 -21.14
CA ARG A 65 4.28 26.21 -20.62
C ARG A 65 4.16 25.37 -19.36
N LEU A 66 5.21 24.62 -19.04
CA LEU A 66 5.26 23.86 -17.79
C LEU A 66 5.79 24.75 -16.66
N ILE A 67 5.34 24.50 -15.43
CA ILE A 67 5.95 25.04 -14.22
C ILE A 67 6.32 23.87 -13.32
N ALA A 68 7.55 23.85 -12.84
CA ALA A 68 8.07 22.87 -11.90
C ALA A 68 8.62 23.54 -10.64
N CYS A 69 8.72 22.81 -9.53
CA CYS A 69 9.37 23.28 -8.32
C CYS A 69 10.47 22.33 -7.85
N ASP A 70 11.62 22.90 -7.50
CA ASP A 70 12.67 22.19 -6.77
C ASP A 70 12.21 21.87 -5.34
N GLN A 71 12.43 20.63 -4.89
CA GLN A 71 12.06 20.17 -3.56
C GLN A 71 12.60 21.05 -2.43
N TYR A 72 13.78 21.65 -2.63
CA TYR A 72 14.46 22.51 -1.65
C TYR A 72 14.73 23.91 -2.18
N GLY A 73 14.04 24.32 -3.24
CA GLY A 73 14.32 25.57 -3.93
C GLY A 73 13.12 26.12 -4.71
N GLY A 74 13.41 26.96 -5.69
CA GLY A 74 12.43 27.83 -6.33
C GLY A 74 11.55 27.17 -7.40
N LEU A 75 10.75 28.02 -8.05
CA LEU A 75 9.90 27.68 -9.18
C LEU A 75 10.63 27.94 -10.51
N TYR A 76 10.43 27.04 -11.45
CA TYR A 76 10.98 27.10 -12.80
C TYR A 76 9.85 26.99 -13.80
N ARG A 77 9.90 27.82 -14.84
CA ARG A 77 9.00 27.78 -15.98
C ARG A 77 9.75 27.22 -17.18
N ILE A 78 9.12 26.32 -17.91
CA ILE A 78 9.71 25.61 -19.04
C ILE A 78 8.83 25.85 -20.27
N ASP A 79 9.34 26.60 -21.23
CA ASP A 79 8.73 26.75 -22.55
C ASP A 79 9.19 25.59 -23.45
N ILE A 80 8.23 24.76 -23.85
CA ILE A 80 8.42 23.56 -24.66
C ILE A 80 7.93 23.75 -26.12
N SER A 81 7.66 24.99 -26.54
CA SER A 81 7.13 25.29 -27.88
C SER A 81 8.18 25.27 -29.00
N GLY A 82 9.46 25.39 -28.65
CA GLY A 82 10.59 25.33 -29.58
C GLY A 82 11.22 23.93 -29.69
N ASP A 83 12.25 23.82 -30.52
CA ASP A 83 13.04 22.58 -30.66
C ASP A 83 13.83 22.25 -29.38
N ASP A 84 14.30 23.28 -28.67
CA ASP A 84 14.98 23.18 -27.38
C ASP A 84 14.17 23.88 -26.28
N PRO A 85 13.93 23.24 -25.13
CA PRO A 85 13.17 23.86 -24.05
C PRO A 85 13.91 25.07 -23.47
N GLN A 86 13.17 26.14 -23.20
CA GLN A 86 13.71 27.31 -22.51
C GLN A 86 13.29 27.28 -21.05
N VAL A 87 14.26 27.16 -20.15
CA VAL A 87 14.04 27.10 -18.71
C VAL A 87 14.34 28.46 -18.09
N GLU A 88 13.36 29.00 -17.38
CA GLU A 88 13.41 30.28 -16.68
C GLU A 88 13.15 30.05 -15.19
N LYS A 89 14.02 30.56 -14.32
CA LYS A 89 13.72 30.66 -12.89
C LYS A 89 12.79 31.84 -12.65
N LEU A 90 11.64 31.61 -12.03
CA LEU A 90 10.69 32.68 -11.74
C LEU A 90 11.25 33.66 -10.70
N ASP A 91 11.05 34.96 -10.91
CA ASP A 91 11.56 36.02 -10.03
C ASP A 91 10.66 36.22 -8.80
N ILE A 92 10.52 35.15 -8.02
CA ILE A 92 9.76 35.14 -6.77
C ILE A 92 10.45 34.25 -5.74
N GLU A 93 10.63 34.79 -4.54
CA GLU A 93 11.15 34.03 -3.40
C GLU A 93 10.12 32.99 -2.95
N PHE A 94 10.41 31.73 -3.28
CA PHE A 94 9.58 30.56 -3.02
C PHE A 94 10.45 29.31 -2.79
N GLU A 95 9.97 28.35 -2.01
CA GLU A 95 10.72 27.11 -1.73
C GLU A 95 9.79 25.89 -1.56
N GLY A 96 10.11 24.76 -2.21
CA GLY A 96 9.62 23.43 -1.81
C GLY A 96 8.12 23.20 -1.99
N ALA A 97 7.56 23.68 -3.10
CA ALA A 97 6.19 23.36 -3.49
C ALA A 97 6.11 21.90 -3.97
N GLN A 98 5.33 21.07 -3.28
CA GLN A 98 5.11 19.67 -3.68
C GLN A 98 3.74 19.47 -4.36
N GLY A 99 2.91 20.50 -4.43
CA GLY A 99 1.76 20.55 -5.32
C GLY A 99 1.66 21.90 -6.00
N LEU A 100 1.37 21.89 -7.30
CA LEU A 100 1.23 23.09 -8.13
C LEU A 100 -0.07 23.01 -8.94
N LEU A 101 -0.79 24.13 -9.01
CA LEU A 101 -2.00 24.26 -9.82
C LEU A 101 -2.14 25.67 -10.36
N CYS A 102 -2.13 25.83 -11.69
CA CYS A 102 -2.56 27.07 -12.33
C CYS A 102 -4.08 27.06 -12.50
N ALA A 103 -4.78 27.95 -11.80
CA ALA A 103 -6.23 28.09 -11.88
C ALA A 103 -6.68 29.48 -11.44
N PHE A 104 -7.89 29.90 -11.81
CA PHE A 104 -8.50 31.15 -11.33
C PHE A 104 -7.63 32.41 -11.53
N GLY A 105 -6.76 32.43 -12.56
CA GLY A 105 -5.82 33.54 -12.81
C GLY A 105 -4.62 33.60 -11.85
N SER A 106 -4.33 32.53 -11.12
CA SER A 106 -3.23 32.44 -10.15
C SER A 106 -2.48 31.11 -10.29
N LEU A 107 -1.26 31.08 -9.75
CA LEU A 107 -0.57 29.83 -9.43
C LEU A 107 -0.78 29.54 -7.94
N TYR A 108 -1.40 28.39 -7.65
CA TYR A 108 -1.48 27.84 -6.31
C TYR A 108 -0.28 26.92 -6.10
N ALA A 109 0.43 27.11 -4.99
CA ALA A 109 1.58 26.30 -4.63
C ALA A 109 1.44 25.79 -3.19
N ASN A 110 1.38 24.47 -3.04
CA ASN A 110 1.27 23.80 -1.75
C ASN A 110 2.67 23.44 -1.24
N VAL A 111 3.12 24.17 -0.24
CA VAL A 111 4.50 24.11 0.24
C VAL A 111 4.66 23.06 1.33
N ASN A 112 5.67 22.20 1.15
CA ASN A 112 6.11 21.23 2.14
C ASN A 112 7.60 21.45 2.49
N SER A 113 7.88 22.49 3.28
CA SER A 113 9.24 22.86 3.69
C SER A 113 9.37 22.96 5.21
N ARG A 114 10.62 22.82 5.70
CA ARG A 114 11.03 23.13 7.08
C ARG A 114 11.51 24.57 7.24
N THR A 115 11.94 25.18 6.14
CA THR A 115 12.62 26.48 6.09
C THR A 115 11.75 27.58 5.50
N PHE A 116 10.69 27.21 4.78
CA PHE A 116 9.66 28.11 4.28
C PHE A 116 8.28 27.78 4.88
N PRO A 117 7.39 28.77 5.13
CA PRO A 117 6.08 28.48 5.72
C PRO A 117 5.23 27.55 4.84
N ALA A 118 4.90 26.39 5.40
CA ALA A 118 4.17 25.33 4.72
C ALA A 118 2.67 25.63 4.54
N GLY A 119 2.06 24.93 3.58
CA GLY A 119 0.66 25.07 3.19
C GLY A 119 0.46 25.83 1.88
N VAL A 120 -0.77 26.23 1.61
CA VAL A 120 -1.18 26.75 0.30
C VAL A 120 -0.88 28.24 0.18
N TRP A 121 -0.10 28.58 -0.84
CA TRP A 121 0.14 29.94 -1.28
C TRP A 121 -0.55 30.21 -2.61
N ARG A 122 -1.10 31.41 -2.77
CA ARG A 122 -1.62 31.93 -4.03
C ARG A 122 -0.67 33.00 -4.57
N LEU A 123 -0.20 32.78 -5.79
CA LEU A 123 0.72 33.66 -6.52
C LEU A 123 -0.01 34.31 -7.70
N THR A 124 0.10 35.62 -7.85
CA THR A 124 -0.63 36.38 -8.89
C THR A 124 0.31 37.36 -9.60
N ASP A 125 0.19 37.43 -10.92
CA ASP A 125 0.73 38.49 -11.77
C ASP A 125 -0.30 39.63 -11.80
N THR A 126 0.00 40.74 -11.13
CA THR A 126 -0.89 41.89 -11.00
C THR A 126 -0.62 42.99 -12.02
N ASN A 127 0.52 42.94 -12.72
CA ASN A 127 0.97 43.98 -13.65
C ASN A 127 0.99 43.52 -15.14
N GLY A 128 0.78 42.23 -15.38
CA GLY A 128 0.73 41.59 -16.70
C GLY A 128 2.10 41.41 -17.36
N ASP A 129 3.19 41.40 -16.59
CA ASP A 129 4.56 41.23 -17.08
C ASP A 129 5.00 39.77 -17.21
N ASP A 130 4.07 38.82 -16.94
CA ASP A 130 4.32 37.39 -16.97
C ASP A 130 5.21 36.88 -15.83
N GLN A 131 5.36 37.65 -14.75
CA GLN A 131 5.96 37.25 -13.48
C GLN A 131 4.95 37.36 -12.33
N TYR A 132 5.13 36.56 -11.28
CA TYR A 132 4.29 36.64 -10.09
C TYR A 132 4.87 37.67 -9.12
N ASP A 133 4.18 38.81 -8.93
CA ASP A 133 4.62 39.86 -8.02
C ASP A 133 3.89 39.83 -6.65
N LYS A 134 2.75 39.12 -6.56
CA LYS A 134 1.96 39.02 -5.32
C LYS A 134 1.94 37.59 -4.79
N LYS A 135 2.29 37.39 -3.51
CA LYS A 135 2.18 36.12 -2.77
C LYS A 135 1.27 36.22 -1.54
N GLU A 136 0.32 35.29 -1.41
CA GLU A 136 -0.66 35.24 -0.32
C GLU A 136 -0.69 33.85 0.31
N HIS A 137 -0.44 33.74 1.62
CA HIS A 137 -0.52 32.46 2.35
C HIS A 137 -1.98 32.22 2.80
N ILE A 138 -2.73 31.46 2.00
CA ILE A 138 -4.18 31.34 2.16
C ILE A 138 -4.59 30.16 3.05
N ILE A 139 -3.79 29.10 3.14
CA ILE A 139 -4.02 27.97 4.06
C ILE A 139 -2.71 27.61 4.77
N PRO A 140 -2.48 28.12 5.99
CA PRO A 140 -1.30 27.74 6.78
C PRO A 140 -1.36 26.30 7.29
N LEU A 141 -0.32 25.52 7.00
CA LEU A 141 -0.16 24.13 7.45
C LEU A 141 1.22 23.92 8.11
N ASN A 142 1.44 22.75 8.71
CA ASN A 142 2.79 22.30 9.02
C ASN A 142 3.37 21.49 7.85
N GLY A 143 4.69 21.51 7.68
CA GLY A 143 5.37 20.79 6.60
C GLY A 143 6.75 20.31 7.00
N GLY A 144 7.53 19.91 6.00
CA GLY A 144 8.89 19.39 6.13
C GLY A 144 9.00 17.89 6.37
N SER A 145 7.88 17.18 6.37
CA SER A 145 7.81 15.72 6.41
C SER A 145 7.64 15.20 4.99
N GLU A 146 8.18 14.04 4.65
CA GLU A 146 7.86 13.37 3.36
C GLU A 146 6.36 13.11 3.21
N HIS A 147 5.63 12.93 4.32
CA HIS A 147 4.17 12.85 4.33
C HIS A 147 3.54 14.21 4.66
N GLY A 148 3.78 15.18 3.80
CA GLY A 148 3.40 16.57 4.02
C GLY A 148 2.13 16.94 3.24
N PRO A 149 1.87 18.23 3.04
CA PRO A 149 0.87 18.69 2.10
C PRO A 149 1.41 18.54 0.66
N HIS A 150 0.60 17.98 -0.25
CA HIS A 150 1.03 17.60 -1.59
C HIS A 150 0.12 18.19 -2.68
N ALA A 151 -0.45 17.37 -3.56
CA ALA A 151 -1.07 17.81 -4.79
C ALA A 151 -2.35 18.63 -4.64
N MET A 152 -2.66 19.38 -5.70
CA MET A 152 -3.89 20.15 -5.86
C MET A 152 -4.46 19.99 -7.26
N ILE A 153 -5.77 19.78 -7.35
CA ILE A 153 -6.50 19.72 -8.62
C ILE A 153 -7.80 20.53 -8.51
N LEU A 154 -8.47 20.78 -9.63
CA LEU A 154 -9.80 21.38 -9.61
C LEU A 154 -10.88 20.35 -9.25
N THR A 155 -11.97 20.80 -8.64
CA THR A 155 -13.21 20.00 -8.55
C THR A 155 -13.81 19.74 -9.93
N PRO A 156 -14.70 18.74 -10.09
CA PRO A 156 -15.32 18.43 -11.40
C PRO A 156 -16.07 19.60 -12.05
N ASP A 157 -16.60 20.53 -11.26
CA ASP A 157 -17.29 21.75 -11.72
C ASP A 157 -16.34 22.94 -11.95
N GLU A 158 -15.04 22.75 -11.71
CA GLU A 158 -13.98 23.74 -11.81
C GLU A 158 -14.20 25.00 -10.95
N GLN A 159 -15.03 24.92 -9.91
CA GLN A 159 -15.34 26.05 -9.03
C GLN A 159 -14.45 26.11 -7.78
N ARG A 160 -13.88 24.98 -7.37
CA ARG A 160 -13.08 24.83 -6.15
C ARG A 160 -11.79 24.06 -6.42
N ILE A 161 -10.90 24.06 -5.44
CA ILE A 161 -9.64 23.31 -5.47
C ILE A 161 -9.75 22.14 -4.48
N LEU A 162 -9.36 20.95 -4.91
CA LEU A 162 -9.10 19.79 -4.06
C LEU A 162 -7.61 19.76 -3.70
N MET A 163 -7.29 19.40 -2.46
CA MET A 163 -5.92 19.26 -1.98
C MET A 163 -5.81 18.02 -1.09
N CYS A 164 -4.76 17.23 -1.31
CA CYS A 164 -4.40 16.13 -0.42
C CYS A 164 -3.23 16.47 0.51
N ALA A 165 -3.18 15.79 1.65
CA ALA A 165 -2.09 15.95 2.61
C ALA A 165 -1.92 14.70 3.48
N GLY A 166 -0.68 14.18 3.52
CA GLY A 166 -0.36 12.98 4.28
C GLY A 166 -0.47 13.15 5.79
N ASN A 167 -0.39 12.03 6.50
CA ASN A 167 -0.71 11.86 7.93
C ASN A 167 0.17 12.65 8.91
N ASN A 168 1.28 13.23 8.45
CA ASN A 168 2.11 14.10 9.28
C ASN A 168 1.70 15.58 9.16
N THR A 169 0.71 15.90 8.32
CA THR A 169 0.11 17.22 8.18
C THR A 169 -1.10 17.31 9.11
N SER A 170 -1.16 18.38 9.90
CA SER A 170 -2.31 18.70 10.73
C SER A 170 -3.39 19.33 9.88
N LEU A 171 -4.65 19.03 10.21
CA LEU A 171 -5.82 19.66 9.57
C LEU A 171 -5.73 21.20 9.57
N PRO A 172 -6.23 21.87 8.51
CA PRO A 172 -6.40 23.31 8.52
C PRO A 172 -7.19 23.79 9.75
N LYS A 173 -6.79 24.92 10.33
CA LYS A 173 -7.45 25.44 11.55
C LYS A 173 -8.84 26.04 11.28
N ASN A 174 -9.16 26.36 10.04
CA ASN A 174 -10.34 27.08 9.60
C ASN A 174 -11.23 26.26 8.66
N ILE A 175 -11.36 24.95 8.91
CA ILE A 175 -12.36 24.11 8.24
C ILE A 175 -13.75 24.67 8.59
N THR A 176 -14.53 25.05 7.57
CA THR A 176 -15.88 25.62 7.73
C THR A 176 -16.98 24.56 7.73
N ARG A 177 -16.74 23.42 7.08
CA ARG A 177 -17.66 22.27 7.08
C ARG A 177 -16.92 20.97 6.83
N SER A 178 -17.52 19.85 7.21
CA SER A 178 -16.90 18.53 7.05
C SER A 178 -17.92 17.52 6.53
N ARG A 179 -17.54 16.77 5.49
CA ARG A 179 -18.24 15.56 5.04
C ARG A 179 -17.93 14.37 5.94
N VAL A 180 -16.80 14.41 6.64
CA VAL A 180 -16.37 13.40 7.61
C VAL A 180 -16.95 13.75 8.99
N PRO A 181 -17.66 12.84 9.67
CA PRO A 181 -18.06 13.07 11.06
C PRO A 181 -16.85 13.35 11.95
N GLU A 182 -16.86 14.47 12.69
CA GLU A 182 -15.71 14.94 13.48
C GLU A 182 -15.54 14.22 14.83
N ASN A 183 -15.86 12.92 14.87
CA ASN A 183 -15.85 12.05 16.07
C ASN A 183 -14.87 10.87 15.95
N TRP A 184 -13.87 10.97 15.06
CA TRP A 184 -12.83 9.95 14.86
C TRP A 184 -12.03 9.65 16.14
N ASP A 185 -11.61 8.39 16.27
CA ASP A 185 -10.71 7.91 17.33
C ASP A 185 -10.01 6.63 16.83
N GLU A 186 -9.21 6.00 17.69
CA GLU A 186 -8.45 4.80 17.38
C GLU A 186 -9.32 3.53 17.29
N ASP A 187 -10.43 3.47 18.03
CA ASP A 187 -11.46 2.42 18.01
C ASP A 187 -10.94 0.96 18.03
N HIS A 188 -9.99 0.64 18.93
CA HIS A 188 -9.49 -0.73 19.13
C HIS A 188 -9.99 -1.34 20.44
N LEU A 189 -10.76 -2.43 20.34
CA LEU A 189 -11.36 -3.10 21.50
C LEU A 189 -10.33 -3.57 22.52
N LEU A 190 -9.24 -4.17 22.04
CA LEU A 190 -8.12 -4.62 22.87
C LEU A 190 -6.94 -3.63 22.86
N GLY A 191 -7.12 -2.41 22.36
CA GLY A 191 -6.04 -1.42 22.22
C GLY A 191 -5.00 -1.77 21.15
N ARG A 192 -4.05 -0.84 20.94
CA ARG A 192 -3.00 -0.93 19.92
C ARG A 192 -1.60 -0.75 20.52
N MET A 193 -0.56 -1.03 19.73
CA MET A 193 0.83 -0.70 20.05
C MET A 193 1.41 0.20 18.96
N PRO A 194 2.23 1.20 19.33
CA PRO A 194 2.90 2.04 18.35
C PRO A 194 3.89 1.25 17.51
N ASP A 195 4.34 1.85 16.41
CA ASP A 195 5.40 1.28 15.57
C ASP A 195 6.63 0.93 16.44
N ALA A 196 7.18 -0.26 16.21
CA ALA A 196 8.24 -0.79 17.04
C ALA A 196 9.56 0.01 16.94
N ARG A 197 9.73 0.80 15.88
CA ARG A 197 10.88 1.68 15.66
C ARG A 197 10.58 3.14 16.00
N GLY A 198 9.39 3.42 16.52
CA GLY A 198 8.95 4.76 16.93
C GLY A 198 8.43 5.64 15.79
N HIS A 199 8.29 5.13 14.57
CA HIS A 199 7.79 5.93 13.45
C HIS A 199 6.32 6.33 13.68
N ASN A 200 6.05 7.63 13.71
CA ASN A 200 4.72 8.21 13.96
C ASN A 200 4.04 7.68 15.25
N ALA A 201 4.80 7.21 16.24
CA ALA A 201 4.27 6.59 17.45
C ALA A 201 3.27 7.49 18.23
N ASP A 202 3.45 8.81 18.15
CA ASP A 202 2.63 9.80 18.84
C ASP A 202 1.52 10.40 17.97
N ARG A 203 1.38 9.97 16.71
CA ARG A 203 0.34 10.47 15.78
C ARG A 203 -0.89 9.59 15.85
N LEU A 204 -2.05 10.20 16.09
CA LEU A 204 -3.35 9.53 16.18
C LEU A 204 -4.21 9.86 14.95
N ALA A 205 -5.39 9.26 14.90
CA ALA A 205 -6.48 9.64 14.02
C ALA A 205 -6.66 11.18 13.95
N PRO A 206 -7.04 11.71 12.78
CA PRO A 206 -7.56 10.99 11.62
C PRO A 206 -6.50 10.58 10.58
N GLY A 207 -5.25 11.03 10.71
CA GLY A 207 -4.23 10.81 9.67
C GLY A 207 -4.42 11.70 8.45
N GLY A 208 -3.90 11.27 7.30
CA GLY A 208 -3.95 12.02 6.04
C GLY A 208 -5.38 12.34 5.61
N TYR A 209 -5.54 13.36 4.78
CA TYR A 209 -6.83 13.94 4.46
C TYR A 209 -6.89 14.59 3.07
N VAL A 210 -8.11 14.66 2.54
CA VAL A 210 -8.45 15.47 1.37
C VAL A 210 -9.41 16.59 1.78
N VAL A 211 -9.12 17.83 1.37
CA VAL A 211 -10.00 18.99 1.53
C VAL A 211 -10.37 19.60 0.18
N SER A 212 -11.51 20.28 0.13
CA SER A 212 -11.91 21.15 -0.98
C SER A 212 -12.03 22.59 -0.49
N PHE A 213 -11.53 23.58 -1.22
CA PHE A 213 -11.63 24.98 -0.83
C PHE A 213 -11.92 25.94 -1.99
N ASN A 214 -12.57 27.07 -1.68
CA ASN A 214 -12.74 28.17 -2.62
C ASN A 214 -11.37 28.77 -3.03
N PRO A 215 -11.24 29.44 -4.19
CA PRO A 215 -9.97 30.04 -4.65
C PRO A 215 -9.30 31.02 -3.67
N ASP A 216 -10.05 31.58 -2.72
CA ASP A 216 -9.56 32.49 -1.66
C ASP A 216 -9.48 31.83 -0.27
N ALA A 217 -9.73 30.52 -0.18
CA ALA A 217 -9.83 29.75 1.06
C ALA A 217 -10.86 30.29 2.08
N SER A 218 -11.86 31.06 1.63
CA SER A 218 -12.96 31.56 2.49
C SER A 218 -13.84 30.43 3.04
N ASP A 219 -13.83 29.28 2.39
CA ASP A 219 -14.63 28.12 2.74
C ASP A 219 -13.86 26.83 2.42
N ILE A 220 -13.45 26.13 3.47
CA ILE A 220 -12.67 24.88 3.44
C ILE A 220 -13.57 23.75 3.94
N GLU A 221 -13.70 22.73 3.11
CA GLU A 221 -14.52 21.55 3.34
C GLU A 221 -13.65 20.30 3.45
N LEU A 222 -13.74 19.58 4.58
CA LEU A 222 -13.08 18.29 4.73
C LEU A 222 -13.86 17.21 3.97
N VAL A 223 -13.19 16.51 3.06
CA VAL A 223 -13.81 15.54 2.13
C VAL A 223 -13.67 14.10 2.63
N ALA A 224 -12.45 13.70 2.99
CA ALA A 224 -12.12 12.34 3.43
C ALA A 224 -10.86 12.34 4.32
N THR A 225 -10.67 11.27 5.10
CA THR A 225 -9.54 11.09 6.02
C THR A 225 -9.01 9.64 6.07
N GLY A 226 -8.02 9.37 6.92
CA GLY A 226 -7.58 8.01 7.21
C GLY A 226 -6.54 7.46 6.26
N PHE A 227 -5.84 8.33 5.53
CA PHE A 227 -4.72 7.97 4.66
C PHE A 227 -3.39 8.01 5.43
N ARG A 228 -2.34 7.40 4.88
CA ARG A 228 -0.97 7.59 5.38
C ARG A 228 -0.27 8.69 4.60
N ASN A 229 -0.11 8.50 3.29
CA ASN A 229 0.55 9.45 2.42
C ASN A 229 0.07 9.28 0.99
N GLU A 230 -1.12 9.78 0.76
CA GLU A 230 -1.74 9.99 -0.52
C GLU A 230 -1.07 11.18 -1.22
N TYR A 231 0.02 10.89 -1.93
CA TYR A 231 0.91 11.92 -2.48
C TYR A 231 0.23 12.75 -3.58
N ASP A 232 -0.65 12.14 -4.36
CA ASP A 232 -1.35 12.81 -5.45
C ASP A 232 -2.78 12.27 -5.64
N ILE A 233 -3.62 13.06 -6.31
CA ILE A 233 -5.04 12.86 -6.54
C ILE A 233 -5.44 13.18 -7.99
N ALA A 234 -6.41 12.44 -8.54
CA ALA A 234 -6.93 12.67 -9.88
C ALA A 234 -8.43 12.36 -9.98
N LEU A 235 -9.13 13.05 -10.88
CA LEU A 235 -10.55 12.85 -11.15
C LEU A 235 -10.75 12.06 -12.43
N ASN A 236 -11.69 11.09 -12.42
CA ASN A 236 -12.10 10.43 -13.65
C ASN A 236 -13.15 11.25 -14.43
N ARG A 237 -13.58 10.78 -15.62
CA ARG A 237 -14.60 11.45 -16.45
C ARG A 237 -15.96 11.64 -15.76
N GLN A 238 -16.25 10.84 -14.75
CA GLN A 238 -17.49 10.91 -13.98
C GLN A 238 -17.39 11.86 -12.80
N GLY A 239 -16.24 12.51 -12.60
CA GLY A 239 -15.99 13.42 -11.47
C GLY A 239 -15.64 12.69 -10.17
N GLU A 240 -15.26 11.43 -10.25
CA GLU A 240 -14.92 10.60 -9.09
C GLU A 240 -13.43 10.72 -8.77
N LEU A 241 -13.11 10.85 -7.48
CA LEU A 241 -11.76 11.16 -7.01
C LEU A 241 -10.98 9.89 -6.69
N PHE A 242 -9.73 9.84 -7.14
CA PHE A 242 -8.79 8.77 -6.83
C PHE A 242 -7.54 9.33 -6.19
N ALA A 243 -6.94 8.56 -5.28
CA ALA A 243 -5.68 8.88 -4.63
C ALA A 243 -4.75 7.67 -4.65
N TYR A 244 -3.43 7.91 -4.68
CA TYR A 244 -2.44 6.85 -4.53
C TYR A 244 -1.74 6.95 -3.17
N ASP A 245 -2.19 6.12 -2.22
CA ASP A 245 -1.79 6.13 -0.81
C ASP A 245 -0.64 5.16 -0.56
N ALA A 246 0.39 5.64 0.15
CA ALA A 246 1.46 4.80 0.65
C ALA A 246 1.00 4.03 1.88
N ASP A 247 1.67 2.92 2.23
CA ASP A 247 1.62 2.42 3.59
C ASP A 247 3.02 2.14 4.14
N MET A 248 3.18 1.23 5.11
CA MET A 248 4.40 1.07 5.88
C MET A 248 5.07 -0.26 5.54
N GLU A 249 6.01 -0.26 4.61
CA GLU A 249 6.74 -1.46 4.18
C GLU A 249 7.55 -2.11 5.32
N TRP A 250 7.79 -1.37 6.42
CA TRP A 250 8.45 -1.93 7.60
C TRP A 250 7.53 -2.89 8.37
N ASP A 251 6.23 -2.86 8.10
CA ASP A 251 5.23 -3.74 8.72
C ASP A 251 5.02 -5.03 7.92
N VAL A 252 5.64 -5.21 6.74
CA VAL A 252 5.35 -6.36 5.87
C VAL A 252 5.45 -7.68 6.64
N GLY A 253 4.42 -8.51 6.51
CA GLY A 253 4.29 -9.78 7.23
C GLY A 253 3.63 -9.70 8.60
N THR A 254 3.09 -8.53 8.98
CA THR A 254 2.18 -8.39 10.12
C THR A 254 0.72 -8.27 9.65
N PRO A 255 -0.28 -8.48 10.54
CA PRO A 255 -1.70 -8.31 10.23
C PRO A 255 -2.12 -6.90 9.81
N TRP A 256 -1.36 -5.90 10.21
CA TRP A 256 -1.65 -4.49 9.98
C TRP A 256 -0.92 -3.91 8.77
N TYR A 257 -0.09 -4.69 8.06
CA TYR A 257 0.46 -4.23 6.79
C TYR A 257 -0.65 -4.01 5.74
N ARG A 258 -0.61 -2.87 5.04
CA ARG A 258 -1.30 -2.66 3.77
C ARG A 258 -0.26 -2.39 2.69
N PRO A 259 -0.50 -2.82 1.44
CA PRO A 259 0.32 -2.37 0.32
C PRO A 259 0.03 -0.90 -0.02
N THR A 260 0.87 -0.31 -0.88
CA THR A 260 0.48 0.92 -1.59
C THR A 260 -0.75 0.62 -2.44
N ARG A 261 -1.66 1.57 -2.52
CA ARG A 261 -3.03 1.30 -2.99
C ARG A 261 -3.69 2.51 -3.61
N ILE A 262 -4.52 2.24 -4.61
CA ILE A 262 -5.42 3.23 -5.19
C ILE A 262 -6.70 3.23 -4.38
N ASN A 263 -7.09 4.41 -3.92
CA ASN A 263 -8.33 4.62 -3.19
C ASN A 263 -9.33 5.36 -4.07
N HIS A 264 -10.56 4.86 -4.19
CA HIS A 264 -11.68 5.67 -4.65
C HIS A 264 -12.16 6.52 -3.47
N VAL A 265 -11.93 7.83 -3.53
CA VAL A 265 -12.16 8.78 -2.44
C VAL A 265 -13.59 9.30 -2.51
N ILE A 266 -14.50 8.63 -1.80
CA ILE A 266 -15.90 9.05 -1.68
C ILE A 266 -16.10 10.05 -0.51
N SER A 267 -17.21 10.79 -0.56
CA SER A 267 -17.55 11.79 0.46
C SER A 267 -17.67 11.16 1.86
N GLY A 268 -16.91 11.68 2.82
CA GLY A 268 -16.92 11.22 4.21
C GLY A 268 -16.18 9.91 4.46
N ALA A 269 -15.42 9.40 3.48
CA ALA A 269 -14.65 8.17 3.63
C ALA A 269 -13.54 8.28 4.69
N GLU A 270 -13.30 7.17 5.38
CA GLU A 270 -12.12 6.96 6.22
C GLU A 270 -11.38 5.68 5.76
N PHE A 271 -10.08 5.81 5.48
CA PHE A 271 -9.23 4.73 4.97
C PHE A 271 -8.46 3.95 6.05
N GLY A 272 -8.74 4.23 7.33
CA GLY A 272 -8.37 3.39 8.46
C GLY A 272 -6.91 3.50 8.92
N TRP A 273 -6.14 4.47 8.43
CA TRP A 273 -4.76 4.67 8.88
C TRP A 273 -4.70 4.99 10.38
N ARG A 274 -3.84 4.27 11.11
CA ARG A 274 -3.41 4.58 12.49
C ARG A 274 -1.94 4.15 12.64
N ASN A 275 -1.29 4.58 13.71
CA ASN A 275 0.11 4.18 13.94
C ASN A 275 0.25 2.70 14.37
N GLY A 276 1.37 2.08 13.99
CA GLY A 276 1.77 0.73 14.41
C GLY A 276 0.70 -0.33 14.15
N THR A 277 0.34 -1.07 15.19
CA THR A 277 -0.64 -2.16 15.11
C THR A 277 -2.08 -1.69 14.99
N GLY A 278 -2.32 -0.37 14.98
CA GLY A 278 -3.66 0.22 15.03
C GLY A 278 -4.36 0.35 13.68
N LYS A 279 -3.73 0.00 12.55
CA LYS A 279 -4.37 0.17 11.25
C LYS A 279 -5.65 -0.66 11.15
N TRP A 280 -6.76 -0.04 10.77
CA TRP A 280 -8.02 -0.76 10.65
C TRP A 280 -7.96 -1.76 9.49
N PRO A 281 -8.55 -2.96 9.65
CA PRO A 281 -8.79 -3.87 8.54
C PRO A 281 -9.76 -3.27 7.52
N GLU A 282 -9.50 -3.50 6.23
CA GLU A 282 -10.37 -3.01 5.14
C GLU A 282 -11.73 -3.73 5.11
N TYR A 283 -11.83 -4.90 5.74
CA TYR A 283 -13.11 -5.61 5.90
C TYR A 283 -14.01 -4.99 6.98
N TYR A 284 -13.52 -4.02 7.76
CA TYR A 284 -14.40 -3.30 8.68
C TYR A 284 -15.45 -2.51 7.90
N PRO A 285 -16.73 -2.53 8.34
CA PRO A 285 -17.79 -1.77 7.68
C PRO A 285 -17.57 -0.26 7.71
N ASP A 286 -16.79 0.24 8.68
CA ASP A 286 -16.43 1.64 8.90
C ASP A 286 -15.03 2.02 8.35
N SER A 287 -14.37 1.12 7.63
CA SER A 287 -13.22 1.42 6.77
C SER A 287 -13.63 1.29 5.31
N PHE A 288 -13.29 2.23 4.42
CA PHE A 288 -13.78 2.15 3.04
C PHE A 288 -13.02 1.12 2.20
N GLY A 289 -11.69 1.05 2.34
CA GLY A 289 -10.81 0.11 1.65
C GLY A 289 -10.12 0.67 0.41
N SER A 290 -9.44 -0.20 -0.35
CA SER A 290 -8.80 0.14 -1.63
C SER A 290 -9.70 -0.22 -2.82
N ALA A 291 -9.50 0.48 -3.93
CA ALA A 291 -10.00 0.09 -5.25
C ALA A 291 -9.04 -0.91 -5.91
N VAL A 292 -7.73 -0.68 -5.79
CA VAL A 292 -6.67 -1.54 -6.35
C VAL A 292 -5.47 -1.55 -5.41
N ASP A 293 -5.03 -2.73 -4.99
CA ASP A 293 -3.76 -2.91 -4.29
C ASP A 293 -2.62 -3.05 -5.31
N ILE A 294 -1.56 -2.24 -5.15
CA ILE A 294 -0.40 -2.26 -6.06
C ILE A 294 0.68 -3.18 -5.50
N GLY A 295 1.13 -2.93 -4.28
CA GLY A 295 2.18 -3.73 -3.63
C GLY A 295 3.14 -2.86 -2.82
N PRO A 296 4.39 -3.27 -2.60
CA PRO A 296 5.40 -2.37 -2.05
C PRO A 296 5.75 -1.31 -3.09
N GLY A 297 5.91 -0.06 -2.66
CA GLY A 297 6.29 1.05 -3.55
C GLY A 297 6.36 2.38 -2.82
N SER A 298 6.59 3.46 -3.55
CA SER A 298 6.56 4.83 -3.03
C SER A 298 5.74 5.72 -3.96
N PRO A 299 4.44 5.93 -3.66
CA PRO A 299 3.54 6.76 -4.45
C PRO A 299 4.06 8.17 -4.67
N THR A 300 3.97 8.64 -5.91
CA THR A 300 4.20 10.03 -6.32
C THR A 300 3.07 10.49 -7.24
N GLY A 301 3.35 11.25 -8.31
CA GLY A 301 2.32 11.83 -9.16
C GLY A 301 1.39 10.83 -9.84
N ILE A 302 0.14 11.24 -10.05
CA ILE A 302 -0.89 10.46 -10.77
C ILE A 302 -1.67 11.34 -11.76
N CYS A 303 -2.04 10.80 -12.92
CA CYS A 303 -2.93 11.50 -13.84
C CYS A 303 -3.73 10.52 -14.72
N PHE A 304 -4.91 10.93 -15.17
CA PHE A 304 -5.60 10.19 -16.23
C PHE A 304 -5.04 10.57 -17.61
N GLY A 305 -5.06 9.63 -18.54
CA GLY A 305 -4.65 9.84 -19.95
C GLY A 305 -5.54 10.78 -20.78
N TYR A 306 -6.37 11.61 -20.16
CA TYR A 306 -7.34 12.45 -20.86
C TYR A 306 -6.63 13.49 -21.73
N GLY A 307 -7.11 13.64 -22.97
CA GLY A 307 -6.49 14.53 -23.96
C GLY A 307 -5.21 13.98 -24.59
N ALA A 308 -4.68 12.84 -24.11
CA ALA A 308 -3.47 12.26 -24.66
C ALA A 308 -3.73 11.76 -26.09
N LYS A 309 -2.76 11.96 -26.98
CA LYS A 309 -2.74 11.37 -28.33
C LYS A 309 -2.29 9.90 -28.30
N PHE A 310 -2.83 9.15 -27.34
CA PHE A 310 -2.56 7.75 -27.12
C PHE A 310 -3.71 6.88 -27.65
N PRO A 311 -3.49 5.57 -27.86
CA PRO A 311 -4.57 4.62 -28.12
C PRO A 311 -5.66 4.69 -27.04
N ALA A 312 -6.92 4.48 -27.42
CA ALA A 312 -8.07 4.65 -26.53
C ALA A 312 -7.93 4.01 -25.15
N LYS A 313 -7.42 2.77 -25.07
CA LYS A 313 -7.22 2.05 -23.80
C LYS A 313 -6.40 2.83 -22.77
N TYR A 314 -5.42 3.63 -23.23
CA TYR A 314 -4.56 4.43 -22.36
C TYR A 314 -5.16 5.80 -22.03
N ARG A 315 -6.12 6.29 -22.81
CA ARG A 315 -6.74 7.61 -22.57
C ARG A 315 -7.63 7.63 -21.34
N ASP A 316 -8.19 6.49 -20.95
CA ASP A 316 -8.98 6.36 -19.72
C ASP A 316 -8.27 5.60 -18.60
N SER A 317 -7.01 5.19 -18.84
CA SER A 317 -6.17 4.63 -17.78
C SER A 317 -5.77 5.74 -16.79
N LEU A 318 -5.75 5.39 -15.50
CA LEU A 318 -5.10 6.18 -14.47
C LEU A 318 -3.61 5.80 -14.44
N PHE A 319 -2.74 6.74 -14.78
CA PHE A 319 -1.29 6.56 -14.65
C PHE A 319 -0.85 6.90 -13.24
N ILE A 320 -0.06 6.03 -12.62
CA ILE A 320 0.46 6.21 -11.27
C ILE A 320 1.96 6.00 -11.23
N CYS A 321 2.67 6.83 -10.48
CA CYS A 321 4.12 6.80 -10.38
C CYS A 321 4.61 6.14 -9.08
N ASP A 322 5.60 5.26 -9.19
CA ASP A 322 6.32 4.64 -8.08
C ASP A 322 7.80 5.03 -8.13
N TRP A 323 8.20 5.85 -7.16
CA TRP A 323 9.54 6.39 -7.04
C TRP A 323 10.59 5.34 -6.65
N SER A 324 10.22 4.36 -5.82
CA SER A 324 11.18 3.40 -5.26
C SER A 324 11.62 2.35 -6.26
N TYR A 325 10.67 1.80 -7.01
CA TYR A 325 10.96 0.75 -8.00
C TYR A 325 11.03 1.27 -9.44
N GLY A 326 10.74 2.55 -9.66
CA GLY A 326 10.92 3.21 -10.94
C GLY A 326 9.92 2.77 -11.99
N ASN A 327 8.65 2.81 -11.63
CA ASN A 327 7.55 2.40 -12.50
C ASN A 327 6.54 3.53 -12.69
N ILE A 328 6.01 3.64 -13.89
CA ILE A 328 4.73 4.27 -14.18
C ILE A 328 3.78 3.13 -14.53
N HIS A 329 2.74 2.92 -13.74
CA HIS A 329 1.71 1.91 -14.02
C HIS A 329 0.51 2.55 -14.70
N ALA A 330 -0.12 1.83 -15.64
CA ALA A 330 -1.45 2.15 -16.14
C ALA A 330 -2.47 1.29 -15.38
N VAL A 331 -3.37 1.94 -14.65
CA VAL A 331 -4.47 1.32 -13.90
C VAL A 331 -5.73 1.37 -14.75
N GLU A 332 -6.30 0.21 -14.99
CA GLU A 332 -7.58 0.01 -15.67
C GLU A 332 -8.68 -0.12 -14.60
N LEU A 333 -9.41 0.98 -14.37
CA LEU A 333 -10.53 1.03 -13.42
C LEU A 333 -11.80 0.44 -14.04
N THR A 334 -12.48 -0.41 -13.29
CA THR A 334 -13.76 -1.03 -13.66
C THR A 334 -14.81 -0.65 -12.62
N PRO A 335 -15.98 -0.15 -13.03
CA PRO A 335 -17.07 0.11 -12.10
C PRO A 335 -17.44 -1.14 -11.30
N ASP A 336 -17.56 -0.98 -9.99
CA ASP A 336 -18.10 -1.97 -9.06
C ASP A 336 -19.24 -1.31 -8.29
N GLY A 337 -20.45 -1.45 -8.86
CA GLY A 337 -21.63 -0.70 -8.44
C GLY A 337 -21.44 0.82 -8.57
N SER A 338 -21.54 1.54 -7.46
CA SER A 338 -21.34 2.99 -7.31
C SER A 338 -19.88 3.38 -7.02
N SER A 339 -18.99 2.40 -6.94
CA SER A 339 -17.55 2.55 -6.70
C SER A 339 -16.74 1.91 -7.84
N TYR A 340 -15.46 1.64 -7.60
CA TYR A 340 -14.54 1.07 -8.58
C TYR A 340 -13.67 -0.02 -7.95
N THR A 341 -13.37 -1.02 -8.77
CA THR A 341 -12.22 -1.92 -8.62
C THR A 341 -11.33 -1.77 -9.85
N GLY A 342 -10.27 -2.57 -9.98
CA GLY A 342 -9.44 -2.51 -11.17
C GLY A 342 -8.26 -3.46 -11.19
N SER A 343 -7.47 -3.33 -12.24
CA SER A 343 -6.19 -4.00 -12.39
C SER A 343 -5.15 -3.00 -12.92
N TYR A 344 -3.87 -3.36 -12.88
CA TYR A 344 -2.83 -2.48 -13.38
C TYR A 344 -1.76 -3.27 -14.12
N LYS A 345 -1.02 -2.56 -14.98
CA LYS A 345 0.17 -3.06 -15.67
C LYS A 345 1.25 -2.00 -15.67
N THR A 346 2.51 -2.40 -15.65
CA THR A 346 3.63 -1.48 -15.89
C THR A 346 3.50 -0.89 -17.29
N PHE A 347 3.42 0.43 -17.37
CA PHE A 347 3.35 1.19 -18.61
C PHE A 347 4.73 1.73 -19.01
N ALA A 348 5.50 2.27 -18.08
CA ALA A 348 6.88 2.64 -18.33
C ALA A 348 7.74 2.23 -17.14
N THR A 349 8.95 1.74 -17.40
CA THR A 349 9.91 1.43 -16.34
C THR A 349 11.34 1.61 -16.83
N ALA A 350 12.21 2.06 -15.93
CA ALA A 350 13.64 2.13 -16.13
C ALA A 350 14.34 2.07 -14.75
N ALA A 351 15.65 1.84 -14.72
CA ALA A 351 16.36 1.70 -13.46
C ALA A 351 17.71 2.44 -13.48
N PRO A 352 17.89 3.46 -12.62
CA PRO A 352 16.93 4.06 -11.70
C PRO A 352 15.91 4.96 -12.41
N LEU A 353 14.67 5.03 -11.92
CA LEU A 353 13.66 5.97 -12.43
C LEU A 353 12.86 6.60 -11.28
N PRO A 354 13.45 7.55 -10.52
CA PRO A 354 12.78 8.18 -9.38
C PRO A 354 11.67 9.15 -9.83
N VAL A 355 10.58 8.63 -10.40
CA VAL A 355 9.48 9.45 -10.95
C VAL A 355 8.81 10.25 -9.83
N THR A 356 8.66 11.55 -10.03
CA THR A 356 8.16 12.48 -9.01
C THR A 356 6.80 13.06 -9.34
N ASP A 357 6.55 13.42 -10.60
CA ASP A 357 5.26 13.97 -11.03
C ASP A 357 4.99 13.69 -12.51
N ILE A 358 3.72 13.70 -12.92
CA ILE A 358 3.24 13.31 -14.25
C ILE A 358 1.99 14.11 -14.66
N LEU A 359 1.91 14.52 -15.93
CA LEU A 359 0.69 15.12 -16.50
C LEU A 359 0.54 14.83 -17.99
N ILE A 360 -0.69 15.01 -18.49
CA ILE A 360 -0.95 15.10 -19.93
C ILE A 360 -1.02 16.57 -20.31
N HIS A 361 -0.20 16.99 -21.26
CA HIS A 361 -0.14 18.36 -21.68
C HIS A 361 -1.31 18.68 -22.65
N PRO A 362 -2.11 19.72 -22.37
CA PRO A 362 -3.41 19.93 -23.03
C PRO A 362 -3.30 20.35 -24.50
N THR A 363 -2.16 20.92 -24.92
CA THR A 363 -1.99 21.47 -26.28
C THR A 363 -1.48 20.42 -27.26
N ASP A 364 -0.44 19.67 -26.90
CA ASP A 364 0.17 18.67 -27.78
C ASP A 364 -0.37 17.25 -27.53
N GLY A 365 -1.00 17.00 -26.39
CA GLY A 365 -1.53 15.69 -26.00
C GLY A 365 -0.43 14.67 -25.68
N ALA A 366 0.79 15.13 -25.36
CA ALA A 366 1.85 14.25 -24.89
C ALA A 366 1.82 14.11 -23.37
N MET A 367 2.36 13.00 -22.86
CA MET A 367 2.57 12.82 -21.43
C MET A 367 3.93 13.39 -21.05
N TYR A 368 3.99 14.23 -20.04
CA TYR A 368 5.22 14.74 -19.46
C TYR A 368 5.37 14.20 -18.04
N PHE A 369 6.58 13.83 -17.66
CA PHE A 369 6.88 13.43 -16.29
C PHE A 369 8.25 13.92 -15.85
N THR A 370 8.38 14.14 -14.55
CA THR A 370 9.66 14.49 -13.92
C THR A 370 10.22 13.30 -13.16
N ILE A 371 11.54 13.25 -13.07
CA ILE A 371 12.25 12.41 -12.11
C ILE A 371 13.03 13.31 -11.15
N GLY A 372 13.28 12.85 -9.93
CA GLY A 372 14.08 13.59 -8.95
C GLY A 372 13.70 13.28 -7.50
N GLY A 373 13.66 14.33 -6.68
CA GLY A 373 13.45 14.24 -5.24
C GLY A 373 14.69 13.73 -4.48
N ARG A 374 14.79 14.07 -3.19
CA ARG A 374 15.87 13.68 -2.28
C ARG A 374 17.28 13.96 -2.84
N LYS A 375 17.41 15.08 -3.55
CA LYS A 375 18.64 15.53 -4.23
C LYS A 375 19.18 14.54 -5.28
N THR A 376 18.36 13.59 -5.72
CA THR A 376 18.72 12.71 -6.82
C THR A 376 18.71 13.49 -8.15
N GLN A 377 19.43 12.97 -9.15
CA GLN A 377 19.47 13.58 -10.47
C GLN A 377 18.07 13.75 -11.05
N SER A 378 17.75 14.97 -11.47
CA SER A 378 16.44 15.38 -11.94
C SER A 378 16.41 15.51 -13.46
N GLY A 379 15.21 15.36 -14.04
CA GLY A 379 15.01 15.43 -15.47
C GLY A 379 13.55 15.53 -15.85
N LEU A 380 13.28 16.16 -16.99
CA LEU A 380 11.96 16.25 -17.60
C LEU A 380 11.93 15.38 -18.86
N TYR A 381 10.94 14.50 -18.95
CA TYR A 381 10.75 13.59 -20.07
C TYR A 381 9.39 13.77 -20.70
N ARG A 382 9.29 13.34 -21.96
CA ARG A 382 8.07 13.29 -22.74
C ARG A 382 7.84 11.87 -23.26
N ILE A 383 6.60 11.40 -23.18
CA ILE A 383 6.14 10.16 -23.82
C ILE A 383 5.13 10.50 -24.92
N THR A 384 5.39 10.03 -26.13
CA THR A 384 4.50 10.15 -27.29
C THR A 384 4.15 8.77 -27.86
N TYR A 385 3.08 8.71 -28.64
CA TYR A 385 2.68 7.51 -29.37
C TYR A 385 2.78 7.76 -30.88
N THR A 386 3.43 6.84 -31.59
CA THR A 386 3.75 6.94 -33.03
C THR A 386 3.31 5.72 -33.83
N GLY A 387 2.69 4.72 -33.18
CA GLY A 387 2.27 3.48 -33.83
C GLY A 387 0.89 3.54 -34.51
N ASP A 388 0.51 2.44 -35.15
CA ASP A 388 -0.73 2.29 -35.93
C ASP A 388 -1.78 1.39 -35.23
N LEU A 389 -2.05 1.62 -33.95
CA LEU A 389 -3.06 0.83 -33.23
C LEU A 389 -4.44 1.39 -33.53
N ALA A 390 -5.39 0.48 -33.78
CA ALA A 390 -6.79 0.84 -34.00
C ALA A 390 -7.35 1.59 -32.78
N ASP A 391 -8.01 2.71 -33.05
CA ASP A 391 -8.69 3.51 -32.04
C ASP A 391 -10.02 2.83 -31.66
N GLU A 392 -9.94 1.81 -30.82
CA GLU A 392 -11.15 1.15 -30.32
C GLU A 392 -11.99 2.16 -29.53
N PRO A 393 -13.31 2.21 -29.73
CA PRO A 393 -14.15 3.14 -28.99
C PRO A 393 -14.06 2.83 -27.49
N VAL A 394 -13.89 3.90 -26.71
CA VAL A 394 -14.06 3.86 -25.26
C VAL A 394 -15.45 3.29 -24.94
N PRO A 395 -15.56 2.27 -24.07
CA PRO A 395 -16.85 1.74 -23.66
C PRO A 395 -17.77 2.86 -23.15
N ALA A 396 -19.03 2.83 -23.55
CA ALA A 396 -20.02 3.77 -23.03
C ALA A 396 -20.12 3.64 -21.50
N VAL A 397 -20.41 4.76 -20.82
CA VAL A 397 -20.67 4.76 -19.37
C VAL A 397 -21.76 3.72 -19.07
N ASP A 398 -21.46 2.80 -18.16
CA ASP A 398 -22.44 1.83 -17.70
C ASP A 398 -23.60 2.57 -17.00
N SER A 399 -24.77 2.54 -17.63
CA SER A 399 -25.96 3.22 -17.13
C SER A 399 -26.42 2.69 -15.77
N SER A 400 -26.14 1.43 -15.46
CA SER A 400 -26.47 0.84 -14.15
C SER A 400 -25.54 1.39 -13.07
N ALA A 401 -24.24 1.43 -13.33
CA ALA A 401 -23.26 2.04 -12.43
C ALA A 401 -23.52 3.55 -12.25
N GLN A 402 -23.93 4.26 -13.31
CA GLN A 402 -24.31 5.67 -13.21
C GLN A 402 -25.51 5.88 -12.28
N ALA A 403 -26.58 5.09 -12.42
CA ALA A 403 -27.74 5.22 -11.54
C ALA A 403 -27.39 4.96 -10.06
N LEU A 404 -26.50 4.01 -9.79
CA LEU A 404 -25.99 3.73 -8.43
C LEU A 404 -25.11 4.88 -7.91
N ARG A 405 -24.27 5.48 -8.76
CA ARG A 405 -23.49 6.68 -8.40
C ARG A 405 -24.41 7.87 -8.11
N ASP A 406 -25.45 8.08 -8.90
CA ASP A 406 -26.42 9.15 -8.68
C ASP A 406 -27.11 8.99 -7.31
N LEU A 407 -27.49 7.77 -6.95
CA LEU A 407 -28.05 7.45 -5.62
C LEU A 407 -27.02 7.71 -4.51
N ARG A 408 -25.77 7.27 -4.68
CA ARG A 408 -24.69 7.56 -3.72
C ARG A 408 -24.51 9.07 -3.56
N HIS A 409 -24.40 9.85 -4.65
CA HIS A 409 -24.24 11.30 -4.60
C HIS A 409 -25.43 12.00 -3.93
N GLN A 410 -26.66 11.50 -4.08
CA GLN A 410 -27.81 12.01 -3.34
C GLN A 410 -27.67 11.82 -1.82
N LEU A 411 -27.14 10.68 -1.36
CA LEU A 411 -26.85 10.45 0.06
C LEU A 411 -25.67 11.32 0.53
N GLU A 412 -24.63 11.46 -0.29
CA GLU A 412 -23.46 12.28 0.02
C GLU A 412 -23.74 13.78 0.10
N ALA A 413 -24.77 14.26 -0.61
CA ALA A 413 -25.28 15.61 -0.47
C ALA A 413 -25.84 15.89 0.94
N LEU A 414 -26.19 14.84 1.70
CA LEU A 414 -26.69 14.92 3.08
C LEU A 414 -25.56 14.92 4.12
N HIS A 415 -24.30 14.85 3.72
CA HIS A 415 -23.15 14.87 4.64
C HIS A 415 -22.80 16.28 5.14
N VAL A 416 -23.37 17.33 4.52
CA VAL A 416 -23.06 18.73 4.86
C VAL A 416 -24.33 19.58 4.79
N GLY A 417 -24.36 20.65 5.58
CA GLY A 417 -25.47 21.60 5.62
C GLY A 417 -26.63 21.20 6.54
N ASP A 418 -27.66 22.05 6.58
CA ASP A 418 -28.85 21.84 7.41
C ASP A 418 -29.81 20.85 6.74
N VAL A 419 -29.66 19.55 7.06
CA VAL A 419 -30.48 18.47 6.48
C VAL A 419 -31.82 18.33 7.19
N SER A 420 -32.91 18.27 6.40
CA SER A 420 -34.26 18.02 6.91
C SER A 420 -34.41 16.61 7.46
N ALA A 421 -35.16 16.47 8.56
CA ALA A 421 -35.53 15.17 9.13
C ALA A 421 -36.32 14.30 8.13
N ASP A 422 -36.95 14.88 7.11
CA ASP A 422 -37.66 14.15 6.04
C ASP A 422 -36.73 13.28 5.19
N SER A 423 -35.41 13.49 5.28
CA SER A 423 -34.40 12.69 4.56
C SER A 423 -33.98 11.43 5.31
N ILE A 424 -34.34 11.30 6.60
CA ILE A 424 -33.96 10.13 7.43
C ILE A 424 -34.46 8.81 6.84
N PRO A 425 -35.71 8.68 6.34
CA PRO A 425 -36.18 7.44 5.72
C PRO A 425 -35.27 6.96 4.58
N MET A 426 -34.78 7.87 3.74
CA MET A 426 -33.86 7.55 2.63
C MET A 426 -32.53 7.01 3.16
N MET A 427 -31.98 7.59 4.23
CA MET A 427 -30.74 7.10 4.85
C MET A 427 -30.95 5.68 5.38
N LEU A 428 -32.05 5.45 6.13
CA LEU A 428 -32.34 4.15 6.74
C LEU A 428 -32.61 3.06 5.70
N GLU A 429 -33.36 3.36 4.64
CA GLU A 429 -33.64 2.43 3.54
C GLU A 429 -32.35 1.97 2.84
N ASN A 430 -31.36 2.85 2.72
CA ASN A 430 -30.11 2.56 2.02
C ASN A 430 -29.02 1.94 2.90
N LEU A 431 -29.25 1.75 4.21
CA LEU A 431 -28.32 1.01 5.08
C LEU A 431 -28.26 -0.49 4.74
N SER A 432 -29.28 -1.08 4.12
CA SER A 432 -29.26 -2.49 3.69
C SER A 432 -28.83 -2.69 2.25
N HIS A 433 -28.63 -1.62 1.46
CA HIS A 433 -28.38 -1.68 0.02
C HIS A 433 -27.23 -2.64 -0.34
N GLU A 434 -27.28 -3.38 -1.45
CA GLU A 434 -26.24 -4.37 -1.80
C GLU A 434 -24.87 -3.73 -2.10
N ASP A 435 -24.88 -2.54 -2.67
CA ASP A 435 -23.69 -1.72 -2.90
C ASP A 435 -23.07 -1.17 -1.60
N ARG A 436 -21.78 -1.47 -1.37
CA ARG A 436 -21.06 -1.05 -0.16
C ARG A 436 -20.94 0.46 -0.03
N ALA A 437 -20.70 1.19 -1.11
CA ALA A 437 -20.46 2.62 -1.06
C ALA A 437 -21.76 3.41 -0.83
N ILE A 438 -22.90 2.93 -1.33
CA ILE A 438 -24.22 3.46 -0.97
C ILE A 438 -24.49 3.28 0.52
N ARG A 439 -24.24 2.07 1.08
CA ARG A 439 -24.40 1.85 2.53
C ARG A 439 -23.48 2.73 3.37
N PHE A 440 -22.24 2.93 2.91
CA PHE A 440 -21.27 3.78 3.58
C PHE A 440 -21.76 5.25 3.60
N ALA A 441 -22.18 5.79 2.46
CA ALA A 441 -22.77 7.13 2.37
C ALA A 441 -24.03 7.26 3.24
N ALA A 442 -24.93 6.27 3.21
CA ALA A 442 -26.13 6.28 4.06
C ALA A 442 -25.79 6.33 5.56
N ARG A 443 -24.78 5.56 6.01
CA ARG A 443 -24.31 5.59 7.40
C ARG A 443 -23.73 6.96 7.75
N ILE A 444 -22.86 7.52 6.92
CA ILE A 444 -22.25 8.83 7.16
C ILE A 444 -23.32 9.93 7.20
N ALA A 445 -24.27 9.93 6.26
CA ALA A 445 -25.40 10.84 6.27
C ALA A 445 -26.18 10.80 7.59
N LEU A 446 -26.38 9.59 8.15
CA LEU A 446 -27.03 9.39 9.44
C LEU A 446 -26.19 9.90 10.63
N GLU A 447 -24.86 9.70 10.59
CA GLU A 447 -23.91 10.19 11.60
C GLU A 447 -23.91 11.73 11.71
N HIS A 448 -24.27 12.44 10.64
CA HIS A 448 -24.47 13.89 10.62
C HIS A 448 -25.84 14.35 11.17
N GLN A 449 -26.77 13.44 11.44
CA GLN A 449 -28.10 13.78 11.97
C GLN A 449 -28.14 13.69 13.50
N PRO A 450 -28.93 14.54 14.19
CA PRO A 450 -29.16 14.40 15.62
C PRO A 450 -29.72 13.01 15.98
N VAL A 451 -29.02 12.30 16.86
CA VAL A 451 -29.28 10.89 17.24
C VAL A 451 -30.74 10.64 17.65
N GLN A 452 -31.35 11.59 18.36
CA GLN A 452 -32.73 11.46 18.86
C GLN A 452 -33.77 11.31 17.74
N ARG A 453 -33.44 11.70 16.50
CA ARG A 453 -34.37 11.57 15.36
C ARG A 453 -34.46 10.14 14.82
N TRP A 454 -33.44 9.31 15.02
CA TRP A 454 -33.30 8.03 14.32
C TRP A 454 -32.90 6.83 15.20
N ARG A 455 -32.41 7.05 16.43
CA ARG A 455 -31.97 5.99 17.35
C ARG A 455 -32.96 4.83 17.47
N ASP A 456 -34.21 5.13 17.78
CA ASP A 456 -35.23 4.10 18.04
C ASP A 456 -35.57 3.31 16.75
N GLN A 457 -35.39 3.94 15.59
CA GLN A 457 -35.60 3.31 14.29
C GLN A 457 -34.47 2.33 13.98
N VAL A 458 -33.20 2.73 14.13
CA VAL A 458 -32.06 1.85 13.77
C VAL A 458 -32.00 0.59 14.61
N VAL A 459 -32.30 0.66 15.91
CA VAL A 459 -32.24 -0.51 16.80
C VAL A 459 -33.37 -1.51 16.54
N SER A 460 -34.41 -1.10 15.80
CA SER A 460 -35.59 -1.91 15.47
C SER A 460 -35.69 -2.33 14.00
N LEU A 461 -34.70 -1.99 13.16
CA LEU A 461 -34.69 -2.37 11.73
C LEU A 461 -34.68 -3.89 11.54
N ASP A 462 -35.56 -4.44 10.71
CA ASP A 462 -35.64 -5.89 10.49
C ASP A 462 -34.41 -6.46 9.74
N ASP A 463 -33.81 -5.68 8.85
CA ASP A 463 -32.63 -6.11 8.10
C ASP A 463 -31.37 -6.10 8.99
N PRO A 464 -30.68 -7.25 9.15
CA PRO A 464 -29.52 -7.35 10.03
C PRO A 464 -28.37 -6.42 9.65
N ARG A 465 -28.10 -6.26 8.35
CA ARG A 465 -27.01 -5.42 7.84
C ARG A 465 -27.30 -3.96 8.17
N ALA A 466 -28.52 -3.50 7.91
CA ALA A 466 -28.94 -2.14 8.21
C ALA A 466 -28.92 -1.85 9.71
N ARG A 467 -29.42 -2.78 10.54
CA ARG A 467 -29.38 -2.67 12.00
C ARG A 467 -27.95 -2.57 12.52
N ILE A 468 -27.04 -3.42 12.05
CA ILE A 468 -25.62 -3.40 12.42
C ILE A 468 -24.99 -2.04 12.08
N LEU A 469 -25.16 -1.56 10.84
CA LEU A 469 -24.59 -0.27 10.41
C LEU A 469 -25.21 0.92 11.15
N GLY A 470 -26.51 0.90 11.41
CA GLY A 470 -27.19 1.91 12.21
C GLY A 470 -26.72 1.94 13.66
N VAL A 471 -26.44 0.77 14.27
CA VAL A 471 -25.84 0.70 15.61
C VAL A 471 -24.38 1.14 15.62
N ILE A 472 -23.61 0.91 14.55
CA ILE A 472 -22.27 1.49 14.41
C ILE A 472 -22.35 3.02 14.40
N ALA A 473 -23.26 3.61 13.62
CA ALA A 473 -23.50 5.05 13.65
C ALA A 473 -23.92 5.53 15.06
N LEU A 474 -24.82 4.79 15.73
CA LEU A 474 -25.24 5.10 17.10
C LEU A 474 -24.08 5.05 18.09
N ALA A 475 -23.18 4.07 17.98
CA ALA A 475 -22.03 3.96 18.86
C ALA A 475 -21.06 5.14 18.70
N ARG A 476 -20.90 5.65 17.47
CA ARG A 476 -20.00 6.78 17.18
C ARG A 476 -20.56 8.15 17.57
N CYS A 477 -21.87 8.34 17.42
CA CYS A 477 -22.51 9.65 17.64
C CYS A 477 -23.34 9.75 18.92
N GLY A 478 -23.68 8.61 19.53
CA GLY A 478 -24.52 8.54 20.72
C GLY A 478 -23.78 8.86 22.01
N GLU A 479 -24.51 8.74 23.10
CA GLU A 479 -24.01 8.95 24.46
C GLU A 479 -24.18 7.68 25.32
N ALA A 480 -23.58 7.64 26.50
CA ALA A 480 -23.62 6.46 27.37
C ALA A 480 -25.04 5.96 27.71
N SER A 481 -26.05 6.85 27.64
CA SER A 481 -27.47 6.50 27.86
C SER A 481 -28.03 5.59 26.75
N ASP A 482 -27.44 5.59 25.56
CA ASP A 482 -27.89 4.81 24.40
C ASP A 482 -27.36 3.36 24.40
N LYS A 483 -26.41 3.03 25.29
CA LYS A 483 -25.79 1.69 25.38
C LYS A 483 -26.82 0.56 25.47
N ALA A 484 -27.83 0.73 26.33
CA ALA A 484 -28.84 -0.29 26.55
C ALA A 484 -29.68 -0.57 25.28
N ALA A 485 -30.05 0.48 24.54
CA ALA A 485 -30.79 0.36 23.29
C ALA A 485 -29.95 -0.31 22.21
N ALA A 486 -28.68 0.10 22.06
CA ALA A 486 -27.74 -0.49 21.12
C ALA A 486 -27.55 -2.00 21.37
N LEU A 487 -27.25 -2.39 22.61
CA LEU A 487 -27.08 -3.80 22.97
C LEU A 487 -28.36 -4.60 22.75
N SER A 488 -29.52 -4.05 23.10
CA SER A 488 -30.82 -4.71 22.86
C SER A 488 -31.04 -5.00 21.38
N GLY A 489 -30.83 -4.01 20.50
CA GLY A 489 -31.01 -4.18 19.06
C GLY A 489 -30.08 -5.23 18.45
N LEU A 490 -28.80 -5.25 18.86
CA LEU A 490 -27.84 -6.25 18.40
C LEU A 490 -28.13 -7.66 18.95
N ASN A 491 -28.65 -7.76 20.17
CA ASN A 491 -28.93 -9.04 20.82
C ASN A 491 -29.99 -9.87 20.07
N GLU A 492 -30.95 -9.20 19.41
CA GLU A 492 -31.99 -9.84 18.60
C GLU A 492 -31.48 -10.47 17.29
N LEU A 493 -30.25 -10.15 16.85
CA LEU A 493 -29.70 -10.70 15.60
C LEU A 493 -29.15 -12.11 15.81
N GLU A 494 -29.64 -13.06 15.00
CA GLU A 494 -29.25 -14.47 15.06
C GLU A 494 -27.95 -14.74 14.30
N TRP A 495 -26.90 -15.23 14.97
CA TRP A 495 -25.58 -15.47 14.35
C TRP A 495 -25.63 -16.38 13.12
N SER A 496 -26.46 -17.42 13.17
CA SER A 496 -26.55 -18.45 12.13
C SER A 496 -27.12 -17.93 10.81
N SER A 497 -27.88 -16.82 10.81
CA SER A 497 -28.43 -16.22 9.60
C SER A 497 -27.49 -15.21 8.94
N LEU A 498 -26.41 -14.80 9.62
CA LEU A 498 -25.47 -13.80 9.11
C LEU A 498 -24.40 -14.45 8.23
N ASP A 499 -24.06 -13.80 7.12
CA ASP A 499 -22.85 -14.08 6.35
C ASP A 499 -21.59 -13.59 7.08
N ALA A 500 -20.40 -13.89 6.53
CA ALA A 500 -19.12 -13.53 7.15
C ALA A 500 -18.98 -12.01 7.37
N SER A 501 -19.37 -11.19 6.41
CA SER A 501 -19.27 -9.72 6.50
C SER A 501 -20.17 -9.17 7.61
N ASN A 502 -21.39 -9.68 7.74
CA ASN A 502 -22.33 -9.25 8.78
C ASN A 502 -21.93 -9.79 10.16
N ARG A 503 -21.27 -10.95 10.26
CA ARG A 503 -20.68 -11.43 11.52
C ARG A 503 -19.56 -10.50 12.00
N ILE A 504 -18.66 -10.11 11.10
CA ILE A 504 -17.63 -9.11 11.38
C ILE A 504 -18.27 -7.79 11.79
N GLY A 505 -19.27 -7.32 11.04
CA GLY A 505 -20.00 -6.09 11.35
C GLY A 505 -20.67 -6.13 12.73
N LEU A 506 -21.31 -7.26 13.09
CA LEU A 506 -21.92 -7.47 14.39
C LEU A 506 -20.88 -7.36 15.53
N LEU A 507 -19.74 -8.04 15.39
CA LEU A 507 -18.65 -7.99 16.36
C LEU A 507 -18.04 -6.59 16.47
N ARG A 508 -17.86 -5.90 15.33
CA ARG A 508 -17.43 -4.51 15.27
C ARG A 508 -18.42 -3.58 15.98
N ALA A 509 -19.73 -3.76 15.79
CA ALA A 509 -20.77 -2.97 16.44
C ALA A 509 -20.74 -3.13 17.97
N TYR A 510 -20.69 -4.37 18.48
CA TYR A 510 -20.50 -4.61 19.92
C TYR A 510 -19.21 -4.00 20.45
N GLY A 511 -18.11 -4.12 19.71
CA GLY A 511 -16.83 -3.54 20.05
C GLY A 511 -16.91 -2.01 20.18
N LEU A 512 -17.55 -1.34 19.23
CA LEU A 512 -17.73 0.11 19.26
C LEU A 512 -18.68 0.54 20.39
N VAL A 513 -19.76 -0.20 20.67
CA VAL A 513 -20.61 0.06 21.84
C VAL A 513 -19.79 0.01 23.13
N ALA A 514 -18.96 -1.01 23.30
CA ALA A 514 -18.07 -1.16 24.44
C ALA A 514 -17.05 -0.01 24.57
N ILE A 515 -16.50 0.44 23.45
CA ILE A 515 -15.46 1.50 23.41
C ILE A 515 -16.07 2.88 23.65
N ARG A 516 -17.19 3.20 23.00
CA ARG A 516 -17.72 4.57 22.89
C ARG A 516 -18.90 4.85 23.83
N LEU A 517 -19.80 3.88 24.03
CA LEU A 517 -20.98 4.04 24.90
C LEU A 517 -20.74 3.50 26.31
N GLY A 518 -19.64 2.77 26.52
CA GLY A 518 -19.18 2.26 27.82
C GLY A 518 -19.04 0.74 27.84
N ALA A 519 -18.13 0.25 28.69
CA ALA A 519 -17.81 -1.17 28.76
C ALA A 519 -19.05 -2.07 28.98
N ILE A 520 -19.03 -3.23 28.35
CA ILE A 520 -20.02 -4.29 28.51
C ILE A 520 -19.69 -5.05 29.79
N ASP A 521 -20.62 -5.08 30.74
CA ASP A 521 -20.44 -5.81 31.99
C ASP A 521 -20.76 -7.32 31.86
N ALA A 522 -20.59 -8.07 32.94
CA ALA A 522 -20.76 -9.52 32.94
C ALA A 522 -22.22 -9.97 32.70
N ASP A 523 -23.21 -9.17 33.07
CA ASP A 523 -24.62 -9.48 32.82
C ASP A 523 -25.01 -9.13 31.38
N GLU A 524 -24.55 -7.97 30.90
CA GLU A 524 -24.71 -7.53 29.51
C GLU A 524 -23.99 -8.44 28.50
N ALA A 525 -22.91 -9.11 28.91
CA ALA A 525 -22.16 -10.04 28.07
C ALA A 525 -22.90 -11.38 27.83
N LYS A 526 -23.81 -11.79 28.71
CA LYS A 526 -24.44 -13.13 28.65
C LYS A 526 -25.16 -13.42 27.33
N PRO A 527 -25.99 -12.53 26.77
CA PRO A 527 -26.68 -12.79 25.50
C PRO A 527 -25.70 -12.93 24.33
N LEU A 528 -24.64 -12.11 24.31
CA LEU A 528 -23.60 -12.19 23.29
C LEU A 528 -22.79 -13.49 23.40
N LEU A 529 -22.33 -13.83 24.61
CA LEU A 529 -21.58 -15.07 24.85
C LEU A 529 -22.39 -16.32 24.47
N ALA A 530 -23.67 -16.38 24.82
CA ALA A 530 -24.56 -17.48 24.43
C ALA A 530 -24.62 -17.68 22.90
N LYS A 531 -24.41 -16.61 22.13
CA LYS A 531 -24.44 -16.59 20.67
C LYS A 531 -23.11 -16.99 20.03
N ILE A 532 -21.99 -16.51 20.56
CA ILE A 532 -20.68 -16.61 19.87
C ILE A 532 -19.69 -17.61 20.48
N ASP A 533 -19.88 -18.05 21.74
CA ASP A 533 -18.85 -18.83 22.46
C ASP A 533 -18.54 -20.20 21.81
N GLY A 534 -19.56 -20.82 21.22
CA GLY A 534 -19.45 -22.08 20.48
C GLY A 534 -19.04 -21.96 19.01
N GLN A 535 -18.77 -20.75 18.52
CA GLN A 535 -18.54 -20.51 17.08
C GLN A 535 -17.05 -20.51 16.69
N PHE A 536 -16.15 -20.24 17.62
CA PHE A 536 -14.72 -20.12 17.35
C PHE A 536 -13.96 -21.45 17.52
N PRO A 537 -13.12 -21.88 16.55
CA PRO A 537 -12.93 -21.27 15.21
C PRO A 537 -14.05 -21.65 14.23
N THR A 538 -14.32 -20.75 13.29
CA THR A 538 -15.26 -20.94 12.18
C THR A 538 -14.57 -21.47 10.92
N GLY A 539 -13.25 -21.27 10.80
CA GLY A 539 -12.48 -21.57 9.60
C GLY A 539 -12.38 -20.39 8.62
N ASP A 540 -13.09 -19.30 8.88
CA ASP A 540 -12.90 -18.01 8.19
C ASP A 540 -11.94 -17.14 8.99
N ASN A 541 -10.78 -16.84 8.42
CA ASN A 541 -9.70 -16.12 9.11
C ASN A 541 -10.13 -14.74 9.62
N GLN A 542 -10.94 -13.99 8.86
CA GLN A 542 -11.32 -12.64 9.26
C GLN A 542 -12.35 -12.68 10.39
N VAL A 543 -13.35 -13.56 10.26
CA VAL A 543 -14.34 -13.79 11.33
C VAL A 543 -13.66 -14.28 12.61
N ASP A 544 -12.71 -15.21 12.49
CA ASP A 544 -12.01 -15.81 13.62
C ASP A 544 -11.10 -14.80 14.34
N ARG A 545 -10.48 -13.86 13.62
CA ARG A 545 -9.73 -12.75 14.22
C ARG A 545 -10.62 -11.86 15.09
N GLU A 546 -11.81 -11.52 14.61
CA GLU A 546 -12.74 -10.67 15.37
C GLU A 546 -13.40 -11.42 16.53
N LEU A 547 -13.74 -12.70 16.34
CA LEU A 547 -14.26 -13.57 17.40
C LEU A 547 -13.24 -13.71 18.54
N ALA A 548 -11.97 -13.98 18.22
CA ALA A 548 -10.92 -14.10 19.22
C ALA A 548 -10.81 -12.82 20.07
N GLN A 549 -10.81 -11.65 19.43
CA GLN A 549 -10.74 -10.38 20.17
C GLN A 549 -11.95 -10.19 21.09
N MET A 550 -13.16 -10.45 20.58
CA MET A 550 -14.39 -10.30 21.36
C MET A 550 -14.46 -11.30 22.53
N LEU A 551 -14.13 -12.57 22.30
CA LEU A 551 -14.16 -13.60 23.35
C LEU A 551 -13.14 -13.32 24.46
N ILE A 552 -11.95 -12.82 24.10
CA ILE A 552 -10.94 -12.37 25.07
C ILE A 552 -11.44 -11.14 25.84
N TYR A 553 -12.03 -10.16 25.17
CA TYR A 553 -12.60 -8.96 25.80
C TYR A 553 -13.70 -9.30 26.83
N LEU A 554 -14.65 -10.17 26.44
CA LEU A 554 -15.76 -10.61 27.30
C LEU A 554 -15.32 -11.57 28.41
N GLY A 555 -14.08 -12.07 28.36
CA GLY A 555 -13.55 -13.01 29.35
C GLY A 555 -14.23 -14.38 29.33
N SER A 556 -14.54 -14.91 28.14
CA SER A 556 -15.07 -16.28 28.00
C SER A 556 -14.14 -17.31 28.65
N ALA A 557 -14.73 -18.32 29.32
CA ALA A 557 -14.02 -19.27 30.18
C ALA A 557 -12.91 -20.05 29.44
N ASP A 558 -13.18 -20.47 28.20
CA ASP A 558 -12.27 -21.30 27.40
C ASP A 558 -11.56 -20.51 26.27
N ALA A 559 -11.79 -19.19 26.18
CA ALA A 559 -11.26 -18.36 25.10
C ALA A 559 -9.74 -18.44 25.01
N THR A 560 -9.04 -18.32 26.14
CA THR A 560 -7.57 -18.39 26.20
C THR A 560 -7.03 -19.70 25.62
N ALA A 561 -7.63 -20.83 26.00
CA ALA A 561 -7.22 -22.14 25.52
C ALA A 561 -7.49 -22.31 24.01
N LYS A 562 -8.68 -21.92 23.55
CA LYS A 562 -9.06 -21.97 22.13
C LYS A 562 -8.15 -21.08 21.27
N VAL A 563 -7.91 -19.83 21.68
CA VAL A 563 -7.09 -18.88 20.91
C VAL A 563 -5.61 -19.29 20.89
N VAL A 564 -5.07 -19.86 21.97
CA VAL A 564 -3.70 -20.44 21.96
C VAL A 564 -3.63 -21.63 21.01
N ALA A 565 -4.65 -22.49 20.98
CA ALA A 565 -4.69 -23.62 20.04
C ALA A 565 -4.72 -23.14 18.59
N GLU A 566 -5.58 -22.17 18.26
CA GLU A 566 -5.65 -21.58 16.92
C GLU A 566 -4.40 -20.81 16.54
N MET A 567 -3.76 -20.09 17.47
CA MET A 567 -2.46 -19.45 17.23
C MET A 567 -1.40 -20.45 16.79
N LYS A 568 -1.40 -21.67 17.33
CA LYS A 568 -0.45 -22.71 16.94
C LYS A 568 -0.85 -23.44 15.67
N ALA A 569 -2.15 -23.67 15.49
CA ALA A 569 -2.68 -24.43 14.36
C ALA A 569 -2.76 -23.59 13.08
N SER A 570 -2.87 -22.26 13.20
CA SER A 570 -3.09 -21.40 12.05
C SER A 570 -1.94 -21.49 11.08
N PRO A 571 -2.22 -21.70 9.78
CA PRO A 571 -1.19 -21.69 8.77
C PRO A 571 -0.87 -20.27 8.30
N SER A 572 -1.42 -19.15 8.81
CA SER A 572 -0.96 -17.80 8.40
C SER A 572 -0.21 -17.08 9.53
N GLN A 573 0.97 -16.54 9.24
CA GLN A 573 1.80 -15.85 10.23
C GLN A 573 1.06 -14.66 10.82
N GLU A 574 0.36 -13.91 9.97
CA GLU A 574 -0.48 -12.80 10.36
C GLU A 574 -1.54 -13.26 11.36
N ASN A 575 -2.25 -14.36 11.09
CA ASN A 575 -3.21 -14.89 12.06
C ASN A 575 -2.55 -15.21 13.40
N GLN A 576 -1.38 -15.88 13.40
CA GLN A 576 -0.68 -16.18 14.65
C GLN A 576 -0.30 -14.92 15.41
N ILE A 577 0.23 -13.91 14.73
CA ILE A 577 0.59 -12.62 15.33
C ILE A 577 -0.65 -11.91 15.86
N HIS A 578 -1.77 -11.96 15.14
CA HIS A 578 -3.04 -11.37 15.57
C HIS A 578 -3.54 -12.02 16.86
N TYR A 579 -3.56 -13.36 16.92
CA TYR A 579 -3.93 -14.08 18.13
C TYR A 579 -2.95 -13.82 19.27
N ALA A 580 -1.65 -13.75 18.98
CA ALA A 580 -0.67 -13.43 19.98
C ALA A 580 -0.84 -12.01 20.55
N MET A 581 -1.16 -11.06 19.68
CA MET A 581 -1.49 -9.68 20.03
C MET A 581 -2.77 -9.60 20.86
N ALA A 582 -3.82 -10.36 20.52
CA ALA A 582 -5.06 -10.42 21.29
C ALA A 582 -4.84 -11.05 22.68
N LEU A 583 -4.04 -12.11 22.76
CA LEU A 583 -3.75 -12.84 24.00
C LEU A 583 -2.94 -12.02 25.01
N ARG A 584 -2.14 -11.05 24.55
CA ARG A 584 -1.14 -10.33 25.36
C ARG A 584 -1.71 -9.70 26.65
N ASP A 585 -2.97 -9.28 26.61
CA ASP A 585 -3.65 -8.56 27.70
C ASP A 585 -4.66 -9.44 28.47
N THR A 586 -4.73 -10.73 28.13
CA THR A 586 -5.69 -11.68 28.69
C THR A 586 -5.44 -11.92 30.17
N LYS A 587 -6.49 -11.77 30.99
CA LYS A 587 -6.41 -11.86 32.46
C LYS A 587 -6.73 -13.25 33.02
N ASN A 588 -7.61 -13.99 32.35
CA ASN A 588 -8.20 -15.24 32.85
C ASN A 588 -7.87 -16.43 31.94
N GLY A 589 -8.10 -17.65 32.41
CA GLY A 589 -7.96 -18.87 31.59
C GLY A 589 -6.53 -19.33 31.33
N TRP A 590 -5.51 -18.65 31.87
CA TRP A 590 -4.12 -19.09 31.77
C TRP A 590 -3.83 -20.29 32.68
N THR A 591 -3.11 -21.26 32.13
CA THR A 591 -2.49 -22.37 32.87
C THR A 591 -0.98 -22.37 32.60
N PRO A 592 -0.15 -23.02 33.44
CA PRO A 592 1.29 -23.12 33.18
C PRO A 592 1.62 -23.71 31.79
N GLU A 593 0.81 -24.64 31.31
CA GLU A 593 0.97 -25.24 29.98
C GLU A 593 0.59 -24.28 28.85
N LEU A 594 -0.50 -23.51 29.00
CA LEU A 594 -0.86 -22.49 28.02
C LEU A 594 0.19 -21.39 27.92
N HIS A 595 0.75 -20.93 29.06
CA HIS A 595 1.87 -19.99 29.03
C HIS A 595 3.09 -20.60 28.32
N ARG A 596 3.43 -21.87 28.61
CA ARG A 596 4.53 -22.55 27.91
C ARG A 596 4.32 -22.53 26.40
N GLN A 597 3.12 -22.89 25.93
CA GLN A 597 2.80 -22.90 24.51
C GLN A 597 2.90 -21.50 23.89
N TYR A 598 2.33 -20.50 24.56
CA TYR A 598 2.36 -19.11 24.11
C TYR A 598 3.78 -18.55 24.03
N PHE A 599 4.62 -18.77 25.05
CA PHE A 599 6.01 -18.30 25.04
C PHE A 599 6.93 -19.11 24.13
N THR A 600 6.63 -20.39 23.88
CA THR A 600 7.38 -21.20 22.89
C THR A 600 7.19 -20.62 21.49
N TRP A 601 5.97 -20.19 21.15
CA TRP A 601 5.67 -19.60 19.85
C TRP A 601 6.54 -18.39 19.52
N PHE A 602 6.88 -17.55 20.51
CA PHE A 602 7.80 -16.42 20.29
C PHE A 602 9.20 -16.86 19.87
N SER A 603 9.65 -18.05 20.27
CA SER A 603 10.91 -18.62 19.77
C SER A 603 10.76 -19.17 18.36
N ASP A 604 9.61 -19.74 18.02
CA ASP A 604 9.37 -20.35 16.70
C ASP A 604 9.29 -19.26 15.62
N ILE A 605 8.59 -18.17 15.90
CA ILE A 605 8.39 -17.06 14.98
C ILE A 605 9.66 -16.22 14.75
N GLN A 606 10.70 -16.33 15.59
CA GLN A 606 11.99 -15.63 15.36
C GLN A 606 12.68 -16.05 14.06
N SER A 607 12.38 -17.26 13.56
CA SER A 607 12.88 -17.72 12.27
C SER A 607 12.20 -17.04 11.07
N ALA A 608 11.02 -16.45 11.29
CA ALA A 608 10.28 -15.77 10.24
C ALA A 608 10.97 -14.47 9.79
N ARG A 609 10.57 -13.99 8.61
CA ARG A 609 11.08 -12.75 8.02
C ARG A 609 9.92 -11.81 7.71
N GLY A 610 10.16 -10.52 7.86
CA GLY A 610 9.20 -9.45 7.63
C GLY A 610 9.90 -8.12 7.42
N GLY A 611 9.14 -7.02 7.35
CA GLY A 611 9.67 -5.67 7.25
C GLY A 611 10.51 -5.26 8.48
N MET A 612 11.14 -4.09 8.40
CA MET A 612 12.11 -3.65 9.44
C MET A 612 11.54 -3.48 10.85
N SER A 613 10.22 -3.30 11.01
CA SER A 613 9.54 -3.20 12.31
C SER A 613 9.04 -4.56 12.81
N PHE A 614 9.01 -5.59 11.96
CA PHE A 614 8.44 -6.92 12.25
C PHE A 614 8.95 -7.52 13.57
N GLY A 615 10.27 -7.73 13.68
CA GLY A 615 10.85 -8.36 14.89
C GLY A 615 10.59 -7.54 16.15
N GLY A 616 10.62 -6.22 16.03
CA GLY A 616 10.32 -5.32 17.15
C GLY A 616 8.87 -5.42 17.62
N PHE A 617 7.90 -5.64 16.72
CA PHE A 617 6.51 -5.89 17.14
C PHE A 617 6.40 -7.19 17.93
N ILE A 618 7.05 -8.25 17.48
CA ILE A 618 7.06 -9.54 18.20
C ILE A 618 7.65 -9.36 19.61
N ASP A 619 8.80 -8.67 19.72
CA ASP A 619 9.43 -8.37 21.01
C ASP A 619 8.53 -7.52 21.90
N ASN A 620 7.86 -6.52 21.34
CA ASN A 620 6.94 -5.65 22.06
C ASN A 620 5.74 -6.43 22.59
N ILE A 621 5.10 -7.29 21.79
CA ILE A 621 3.98 -8.14 22.22
C ILE A 621 4.44 -9.05 23.36
N LYS A 622 5.59 -9.72 23.21
CA LYS A 622 6.17 -10.58 24.24
C LYS A 622 6.39 -9.83 25.55
N LYS A 623 6.98 -8.64 25.47
CA LYS A 623 7.24 -7.77 26.63
C LYS A 623 5.95 -7.35 27.33
N ALA A 624 4.93 -6.96 26.57
CA ALA A 624 3.62 -6.58 27.11
C ALA A 624 2.93 -7.76 27.81
N ALA A 625 3.03 -8.97 27.24
CA ALA A 625 2.51 -10.18 27.86
C ALA A 625 3.25 -10.53 29.17
N LEU A 626 4.59 -10.49 29.16
CA LEU A 626 5.40 -10.79 30.35
C LEU A 626 5.09 -9.87 31.53
N GLN A 627 4.75 -8.60 31.29
CA GLN A 627 4.35 -7.67 32.36
C GLN A 627 3.11 -8.13 33.15
N ARG A 628 2.29 -9.03 32.60
CA ARG A 628 1.11 -9.60 33.27
C ARG A 628 1.30 -11.00 33.83
N VAL A 629 2.44 -11.64 33.54
CA VAL A 629 2.75 -12.98 34.06
C VAL A 629 3.44 -12.83 35.42
N PRO A 630 2.96 -13.47 36.49
CA PRO A 630 3.63 -13.47 37.79
C PRO A 630 5.09 -13.93 37.71
N GLN A 631 5.98 -13.31 38.49
CA GLN A 631 7.43 -13.56 38.40
C GLN A 631 7.80 -15.03 38.64
N ASP A 632 7.14 -15.70 39.58
CA ASP A 632 7.35 -17.12 39.87
C ASP A 632 7.02 -18.04 38.68
N VAL A 633 6.03 -17.65 37.87
CA VAL A 633 5.66 -18.35 36.63
C VAL A 633 6.67 -18.03 35.53
N GLN A 634 7.17 -16.79 35.44
CA GLN A 634 8.25 -16.44 34.51
C GLN A 634 9.53 -17.25 34.81
N ASP A 635 9.89 -17.40 36.10
CA ASP A 635 11.06 -18.17 36.52
C ASP A 635 10.94 -19.65 36.10
N GLN A 636 9.75 -20.25 36.25
CA GLN A 636 9.46 -21.62 35.80
C GLN A 636 9.53 -21.78 34.27
N LEU A 637 9.28 -20.71 33.53
CA LEU A 637 9.27 -20.68 32.06
C LEU A 637 10.55 -20.07 31.47
N ALA A 638 11.57 -19.79 32.27
CA ALA A 638 12.77 -19.08 31.83
C ALA A 638 13.45 -19.73 30.61
N SER A 639 13.46 -21.06 30.54
CA SER A 639 14.01 -21.84 29.40
C SER A 639 13.21 -21.72 28.09
N VAL A 640 11.96 -21.27 28.16
CA VAL A 640 11.07 -21.07 27.02
C VAL A 640 10.96 -19.59 26.66
N ILE A 641 10.96 -18.71 27.68
CA ILE A 641 10.99 -17.26 27.48
C ILE A 641 12.34 -16.85 26.87
N ASN A 642 13.44 -17.39 27.37
CA ASN A 642 14.79 -17.12 26.88
C ASN A 642 15.45 -18.46 26.51
N PRO A 643 15.06 -19.06 25.37
CA PRO A 643 15.66 -20.31 24.94
C PRO A 643 17.17 -20.08 24.71
N PRO A 644 18.02 -21.05 25.06
CA PRO A 644 19.44 -20.96 24.72
C PRO A 644 19.57 -20.78 23.22
N GLN A 645 20.47 -19.88 22.81
CA GLN A 645 20.75 -19.61 21.40
C GLN A 645 21.04 -20.93 20.70
N LYS A 646 20.15 -21.37 19.80
CA LYS A 646 20.48 -22.50 18.93
C LYS A 646 21.73 -22.08 18.16
N ALA A 647 22.76 -22.93 18.16
CA ALA A 647 23.81 -22.81 17.16
C ALA A 647 23.15 -22.74 15.79
N ASP A 648 23.75 -22.01 14.84
CA ASP A 648 23.32 -21.95 13.43
C ASP A 648 23.43 -23.35 12.78
N ASP A 649 22.62 -24.29 13.24
CA ASP A 649 22.55 -25.66 12.76
C ASP A 649 21.54 -25.69 11.62
N ALA A 650 21.94 -25.07 10.51
CA ALA A 650 21.46 -25.46 9.20
C ALA A 650 22.57 -25.25 8.16
N VAL A 651 23.76 -25.81 8.43
CA VAL A 651 24.49 -26.44 7.32
C VAL A 651 23.65 -27.64 6.93
N THR A 652 22.70 -27.46 6.01
CA THR A 652 22.09 -28.58 5.31
C THR A 652 23.23 -29.45 4.81
N LYS A 653 23.27 -30.74 5.21
CA LYS A 653 24.17 -31.70 4.58
C LYS A 653 23.94 -31.58 3.08
N ALA A 654 24.97 -31.22 2.31
CA ALA A 654 24.88 -31.09 0.87
C ALA A 654 24.34 -32.41 0.31
N ARG A 655 23.13 -32.38 -0.27
CA ARG A 655 22.53 -33.53 -0.94
C ARG A 655 23.33 -33.81 -2.22
N PRO A 656 23.56 -35.08 -2.60
CA PRO A 656 24.18 -35.39 -3.86
C PRO A 656 23.29 -34.91 -5.01
N PHE A 657 23.91 -34.54 -6.13
CA PHE A 657 23.19 -34.26 -7.37
C PHE A 657 22.44 -35.52 -7.82
N VAL A 658 21.16 -35.36 -8.19
CA VAL A 658 20.29 -36.44 -8.68
C VAL A 658 20.15 -36.35 -10.20
N HIS A 659 19.54 -35.28 -10.69
CA HIS A 659 19.28 -35.07 -12.12
C HIS A 659 19.04 -33.58 -12.40
N LYS A 660 19.34 -33.13 -13.62
CA LYS A 660 18.98 -31.78 -14.08
C LYS A 660 17.62 -31.87 -14.76
N TRP A 661 16.56 -31.67 -13.98
CA TRP A 661 15.18 -31.88 -14.41
C TRP A 661 14.74 -30.88 -15.48
N THR A 662 13.94 -31.35 -16.44
CA THR A 662 13.15 -30.52 -17.34
C THR A 662 11.67 -30.54 -16.93
N VAL A 663 10.88 -29.58 -17.44
CA VAL A 663 9.42 -29.57 -17.17
C VAL A 663 8.77 -30.86 -17.69
N ASP A 664 9.19 -31.35 -18.86
CA ASP A 664 8.65 -32.56 -19.46
C ASP A 664 9.03 -33.82 -18.68
N ASP A 665 10.21 -33.86 -18.04
CA ASP A 665 10.64 -35.00 -17.20
C ASP A 665 9.71 -35.21 -15.99
N LEU A 666 9.15 -34.12 -15.45
CA LEU A 666 8.41 -34.12 -14.19
C LEU A 666 6.90 -33.98 -14.36
N LEU A 667 6.43 -33.56 -15.54
CA LEU A 667 5.02 -33.26 -15.77
C LEU A 667 4.15 -34.51 -15.59
N ASP A 668 4.60 -35.66 -16.11
CA ASP A 668 3.87 -36.92 -16.00
C ASP A 668 3.76 -37.37 -14.53
N VAL A 669 4.86 -37.37 -13.79
CA VAL A 669 4.89 -37.78 -12.36
C VAL A 669 4.12 -36.82 -11.46
N THR A 670 4.16 -35.51 -11.71
CA THR A 670 3.47 -34.50 -10.88
C THR A 670 1.97 -34.41 -11.16
N THR A 671 1.49 -35.00 -12.27
CA THR A 671 0.07 -35.03 -12.66
C THR A 671 -0.54 -36.42 -12.63
N ALA A 672 0.27 -37.45 -12.37
CA ALA A 672 -0.14 -38.84 -12.26
C ALA A 672 -1.26 -39.03 -11.22
N GLU A 673 -2.36 -39.68 -11.61
CA GLU A 673 -3.50 -39.91 -10.72
C GLU A 673 -3.22 -40.94 -9.63
N ASP A 674 -2.25 -41.83 -9.88
CA ASP A 674 -1.77 -42.91 -9.01
C ASP A 674 -0.62 -42.50 -8.07
N HIS A 675 -0.08 -41.28 -8.22
CA HIS A 675 0.86 -40.73 -7.24
C HIS A 675 0.14 -40.41 -5.91
N VAL A 676 0.57 -41.08 -4.84
CA VAL A 676 0.07 -40.81 -3.48
C VAL A 676 0.96 -39.74 -2.84
N ALA A 677 0.47 -38.50 -2.84
CA ALA A 677 1.23 -37.36 -2.35
C ALA A 677 1.54 -37.45 -0.85
N ASN A 678 2.77 -37.16 -0.46
CA ASN A 678 3.20 -37.13 0.95
C ASN A 678 3.41 -35.69 1.44
N PHE A 679 2.57 -35.25 2.36
CA PHE A 679 2.61 -33.89 2.90
C PHE A 679 3.93 -33.54 3.60
N GLU A 680 4.39 -34.38 4.53
CA GLU A 680 5.60 -34.09 5.31
C GLU A 680 6.84 -34.08 4.41
N ARG A 681 6.93 -35.00 3.45
CA ARG A 681 8.03 -35.01 2.48
C ARG A 681 8.02 -33.77 1.60
N GLY A 682 6.86 -33.35 1.09
CA GLY A 682 6.74 -32.12 0.30
C GLY A 682 7.15 -30.85 1.09
N LYS A 683 6.77 -30.77 2.36
CA LYS A 683 7.19 -29.71 3.28
C LYS A 683 8.70 -29.72 3.54
N GLU A 684 9.29 -30.90 3.76
CA GLU A 684 10.73 -31.07 3.93
C GLU A 684 11.51 -30.64 2.67
N VAL A 685 11.02 -31.00 1.48
CA VAL A 685 11.60 -30.58 0.21
C VAL A 685 11.52 -29.07 0.06
N PHE A 686 10.38 -28.44 0.35
CA PHE A 686 10.22 -26.98 0.30
C PHE A 686 11.23 -26.26 1.22
N ALA A 687 11.49 -26.81 2.41
CA ALA A 687 12.50 -26.29 3.32
C ALA A 687 13.94 -26.53 2.83
N ALA A 688 14.24 -27.75 2.40
CA ALA A 688 15.57 -28.15 1.95
C ALA A 688 16.00 -27.45 0.66
N ALA A 689 15.05 -27.19 -0.26
CA ALA A 689 15.21 -26.36 -1.45
C ALA A 689 15.28 -24.85 -1.12
N GLN A 690 15.22 -24.48 0.16
CA GLN A 690 15.29 -23.10 0.64
C GLN A 690 14.17 -22.17 0.16
N CYS A 691 13.05 -22.71 -0.31
CA CYS A 691 11.91 -21.91 -0.78
C CYS A 691 11.40 -20.96 0.30
N TYR A 692 11.41 -21.40 1.58
CA TYR A 692 11.08 -20.56 2.73
C TYR A 692 11.95 -19.29 2.86
N LYS A 693 13.15 -19.22 2.28
CA LYS A 693 13.95 -17.99 2.43
C LYS A 693 13.34 -16.79 1.70
N CYS A 694 12.67 -17.05 0.57
CA CYS A 694 12.11 -16.00 -0.26
C CYS A 694 10.59 -16.01 -0.27
N HIS A 695 9.99 -17.19 -0.25
CA HIS A 695 8.55 -17.38 -0.36
C HIS A 695 7.96 -17.72 0.99
N ARG A 696 6.73 -17.24 1.18
CA ARG A 696 5.89 -17.67 2.27
C ARG A 696 5.13 -18.92 1.86
N MET A 697 5.10 -19.90 2.75
CA MET A 697 4.13 -20.99 2.70
C MET A 697 3.51 -21.11 4.08
N GLY A 698 2.27 -20.65 4.15
CA GLY A 698 1.61 -20.47 5.41
C GLY A 698 2.31 -19.43 6.33
N VAL A 699 2.78 -19.86 7.51
CA VAL A 699 3.39 -18.95 8.53
C VAL A 699 4.89 -18.86 8.42
N GLN A 700 5.46 -19.68 7.56
CA GLN A 700 6.88 -19.86 7.47
C GLN A 700 7.36 -19.25 6.17
N GLY A 701 8.47 -18.54 6.29
CA GLY A 701 9.26 -18.11 5.15
C GLY A 701 9.37 -16.60 4.95
N GLY A 702 9.75 -16.23 3.74
CA GLY A 702 10.13 -14.89 3.33
C GLY A 702 9.03 -14.14 2.59
N ILE A 703 9.26 -12.84 2.41
CA ILE A 703 8.33 -11.89 1.76
C ILE A 703 8.91 -11.31 0.46
N LEU A 704 10.02 -11.88 0.00
CA LEU A 704 10.81 -11.32 -1.09
C LEU A 704 10.38 -11.89 -2.44
N GLY A 705 9.90 -13.13 -2.44
CA GLY A 705 9.11 -13.69 -3.51
C GLY A 705 7.62 -13.66 -3.19
N PRO A 706 6.76 -13.99 -4.16
CA PRO A 706 5.32 -14.15 -3.94
C PRO A 706 4.98 -15.08 -2.78
N ASP A 707 3.87 -14.77 -2.08
CA ASP A 707 3.26 -15.70 -1.13
C ASP A 707 2.68 -16.90 -1.89
N LEU A 708 3.16 -18.11 -1.58
CA LEU A 708 2.79 -19.34 -2.25
C LEU A 708 1.63 -20.08 -1.57
N THR A 709 1.12 -19.56 -0.44
CA THR A 709 0.00 -20.18 0.30
C THR A 709 -1.25 -20.36 -0.56
N SER A 710 -1.50 -19.44 -1.50
CA SER A 710 -2.65 -19.50 -2.41
C SER A 710 -2.26 -19.89 -3.84
N ALA A 711 -1.02 -20.35 -4.08
CA ALA A 711 -0.51 -20.62 -5.42
C ALA A 711 -1.32 -21.70 -6.15
N GLY A 712 -1.79 -22.73 -5.43
CA GLY A 712 -2.58 -23.82 -6.00
C GLY A 712 -3.94 -23.44 -6.59
N GLY A 713 -4.49 -22.28 -6.21
CA GLY A 713 -5.72 -21.74 -6.81
C GLY A 713 -5.49 -20.99 -8.13
N ARG A 714 -4.25 -20.58 -8.41
CA ARG A 714 -3.89 -19.73 -9.56
C ARG A 714 -3.06 -20.46 -10.61
N PHE A 715 -2.23 -21.42 -10.19
CA PHE A 715 -1.25 -22.08 -11.05
C PHE A 715 -1.47 -23.60 -11.06
N ASN A 716 -1.41 -24.19 -12.25
CA ASN A 716 -1.40 -25.64 -12.38
C ASN A 716 0.03 -26.19 -12.16
N ALA A 717 0.17 -27.52 -12.15
CA ALA A 717 1.48 -28.17 -11.91
C ALA A 717 2.56 -27.73 -12.93
N LYS A 718 2.19 -27.58 -14.21
CA LYS A 718 3.11 -27.15 -15.27
C LYS A 718 3.61 -25.73 -15.03
N ASP A 719 2.72 -24.80 -14.67
CA ASP A 719 3.09 -23.41 -14.42
C ASP A 719 4.08 -23.29 -13.24
N LEU A 720 3.85 -24.07 -12.18
CA LEU A 720 4.74 -24.15 -11.03
C LEU A 720 6.11 -24.74 -11.42
N LEU A 721 6.13 -25.83 -12.19
CA LEU A 721 7.38 -26.44 -12.67
C LEU A 721 8.17 -25.49 -13.56
N VAL A 722 7.52 -24.80 -14.49
CA VAL A 722 8.16 -23.78 -15.34
C VAL A 722 8.80 -22.70 -14.47
N SER A 723 8.08 -22.21 -13.45
CA SER A 723 8.58 -21.16 -12.56
C SER A 723 9.77 -21.63 -11.69
N ILE A 724 9.81 -22.90 -11.31
CA ILE A 724 10.87 -23.48 -10.46
C ILE A 724 12.12 -23.85 -11.27
N ILE A 725 11.92 -24.48 -12.43
CA ILE A 725 13.00 -25.02 -13.28
C ILE A 725 13.62 -23.91 -14.14
N GLU A 726 12.77 -23.02 -14.68
CA GLU A 726 13.17 -21.93 -15.57
C GLU A 726 12.81 -20.55 -14.97
N PRO A 727 13.31 -20.17 -13.78
CA PRO A 727 12.89 -18.95 -13.09
C PRO A 727 13.21 -17.66 -13.87
N SER A 728 14.11 -17.72 -14.86
CA SER A 728 14.47 -16.59 -15.72
C SER A 728 13.65 -16.51 -17.02
N LYS A 729 12.74 -17.45 -17.27
CA LYS A 729 11.92 -17.49 -18.50
C LYS A 729 10.92 -16.34 -18.56
N VAL A 730 10.27 -16.07 -17.44
CA VAL A 730 9.34 -14.96 -17.24
C VAL A 730 9.66 -14.36 -15.88
N ILE A 731 10.33 -13.22 -15.88
CA ILE A 731 10.60 -12.45 -14.66
C ILE A 731 9.50 -11.40 -14.58
N SER A 732 8.67 -11.48 -13.55
CA SER A 732 7.68 -10.43 -13.30
C SER A 732 8.38 -9.11 -13.02
N ASP A 733 7.89 -8.03 -13.62
CA ASP A 733 8.39 -6.66 -13.42
C ASP A 733 8.46 -6.31 -11.92
N GLN A 734 7.53 -6.85 -11.12
CA GLN A 734 7.49 -6.64 -9.67
C GLN A 734 8.70 -7.24 -8.93
N TYR A 735 9.42 -8.19 -9.52
CA TYR A 735 10.55 -8.90 -8.89
C TYR A 735 11.85 -8.85 -9.71
N GLY A 736 11.85 -8.15 -10.85
CA GLY A 736 13.04 -7.96 -11.68
C GLY A 736 14.16 -7.21 -10.97
N ALA A 737 15.41 -7.56 -11.28
CA ALA A 737 16.61 -6.89 -10.79
C ALA A 737 17.28 -6.08 -11.90
N THR A 738 18.15 -5.16 -11.50
CA THR A 738 18.97 -4.35 -12.41
C THR A 738 20.43 -4.76 -12.28
N GLN A 739 21.12 -4.82 -13.41
CA GLN A 739 22.56 -4.96 -13.48
C GLN A 739 23.21 -3.58 -13.65
N PHE A 740 24.17 -3.26 -12.79
CA PHE A 740 24.96 -2.03 -12.79
C PHE A 740 26.42 -2.37 -13.11
N LEU A 741 27.00 -1.78 -14.15
CA LEU A 741 28.44 -1.81 -14.42
C LEU A 741 29.06 -0.49 -13.99
N THR A 742 30.02 -0.53 -13.08
CA THR A 742 30.76 0.65 -12.61
C THR A 742 32.08 0.83 -13.35
N ASP A 743 32.62 2.05 -13.30
CA ASP A 743 33.87 2.49 -13.95
C ASP A 743 35.12 1.75 -13.47
N ASP A 744 35.08 1.24 -12.24
CA ASP A 744 36.08 0.32 -11.67
C ASP A 744 35.92 -1.14 -12.14
N GLY A 745 34.96 -1.40 -13.04
CA GLY A 745 34.68 -2.70 -13.65
C GLY A 745 33.82 -3.64 -12.81
N ARG A 746 33.29 -3.21 -11.65
CA ARG A 746 32.38 -4.07 -10.86
C ARG A 746 31.01 -4.19 -11.53
N VAL A 747 30.47 -5.41 -11.48
CA VAL A 747 29.09 -5.69 -11.88
C VAL A 747 28.28 -5.98 -10.63
N VAL A 748 27.33 -5.11 -10.31
CA VAL A 748 26.39 -5.28 -9.19
C VAL A 748 25.03 -5.67 -9.77
N VAL A 749 24.42 -6.75 -9.29
CA VAL A 749 23.08 -7.16 -9.71
C VAL A 749 22.16 -7.14 -8.50
N GLY A 750 21.05 -6.40 -8.59
CA GLY A 750 20.09 -6.31 -7.50
C GLY A 750 18.99 -5.29 -7.75
N ARG A 751 18.10 -5.12 -6.77
CA ARG A 751 17.00 -4.16 -6.84
C ARG A 751 17.34 -2.87 -6.13
N VAL A 752 17.11 -1.73 -6.77
CA VAL A 752 17.15 -0.43 -6.08
C VAL A 752 15.98 -0.39 -5.11
N VAL A 753 16.26 -0.21 -3.82
CA VAL A 753 15.22 -0.14 -2.77
C VAL A 753 15.16 1.22 -2.10
N ASN A 754 16.22 2.03 -2.25
CA ASN A 754 16.25 3.41 -1.79
C ASN A 754 17.33 4.21 -2.54
N MET A 755 17.15 5.53 -2.62
CA MET A 755 18.09 6.46 -3.25
C MET A 755 18.20 7.74 -2.41
N ASN A 756 19.39 8.34 -2.37
CA ASN A 756 19.61 9.64 -1.76
C ASN A 756 20.87 10.29 -2.36
N GLY A 757 20.73 11.45 -3.00
CA GLY A 757 21.82 12.04 -3.79
C GLY A 757 22.33 11.07 -4.85
N SER A 758 23.65 10.90 -4.96
CA SER A 758 24.29 9.93 -5.85
C SER A 758 24.30 8.50 -5.30
N ASN A 759 23.77 8.22 -4.11
CA ASN A 759 23.88 6.91 -3.49
C ASN A 759 22.64 6.05 -3.75
N LEU A 760 22.85 4.87 -4.38
CA LEU A 760 21.82 3.85 -4.60
C LEU A 760 21.99 2.73 -3.57
N ALA A 761 20.95 2.45 -2.81
CA ALA A 761 20.89 1.26 -1.98
C ALA A 761 20.33 0.09 -2.81
N VAL A 762 21.22 -0.83 -3.19
CA VAL A 762 20.89 -1.99 -4.04
C VAL A 762 20.83 -3.25 -3.19
N MET A 763 19.67 -3.88 -3.15
CA MET A 763 19.49 -5.21 -2.57
C MET A 763 20.03 -6.27 -3.53
N THR A 764 21.23 -6.78 -3.24
CA THR A 764 21.95 -7.76 -4.09
C THR A 764 21.75 -9.21 -3.65
N ASN A 765 21.30 -9.42 -2.41
CA ASN A 765 21.08 -10.74 -1.85
C ASN A 765 19.64 -10.88 -1.32
N MET A 766 18.79 -11.62 -2.03
CA MET A 766 17.43 -11.94 -1.56
C MET A 766 17.41 -12.84 -0.33
N LEU A 767 18.52 -13.47 0.06
CA LEU A 767 18.55 -14.27 1.29
C LEU A 767 18.89 -13.42 2.51
N ASP A 768 19.36 -12.18 2.29
CA ASP A 768 19.63 -11.19 3.31
C ASP A 768 19.30 -9.79 2.76
N PRO A 769 18.00 -9.42 2.71
CA PRO A 769 17.56 -8.15 2.14
C PRO A 769 18.04 -6.93 2.94
N SER A 770 18.53 -7.13 4.17
CA SER A 770 19.16 -6.09 4.98
C SER A 770 20.59 -5.78 4.50
N SER A 771 21.23 -6.73 3.83
CA SER A 771 22.55 -6.58 3.22
C SER A 771 22.43 -5.87 1.87
N GLN A 772 22.35 -4.54 1.97
CA GLN A 772 22.31 -3.66 0.81
C GLN A 772 23.72 -3.27 0.40
N THR A 773 24.02 -3.39 -0.89
CA THR A 773 25.23 -2.85 -1.49
C THR A 773 24.98 -1.41 -1.88
N GLN A 774 25.82 -0.50 -1.38
CA GLN A 774 25.77 0.89 -1.80
C GLN A 774 26.51 1.03 -3.13
N VAL A 775 25.83 1.59 -4.12
CA VAL A 775 26.38 1.86 -5.45
C VAL A 775 26.31 3.36 -5.69
N ASN A 776 27.46 3.98 -5.96
CA ASN A 776 27.49 5.40 -6.31
C ASN A 776 27.10 5.57 -7.79
N ARG A 777 26.00 6.27 -8.06
CA ARG A 777 25.48 6.60 -9.39
C ARG A 777 26.52 7.25 -10.29
N ASP A 778 27.38 8.10 -9.71
CA ASP A 778 28.39 8.84 -10.46
C ASP A 778 29.52 7.94 -10.98
N THR A 779 29.60 6.70 -10.48
CA THR A 779 30.57 5.69 -10.92
C THR A 779 29.96 4.67 -11.89
N ILE A 780 28.68 4.78 -12.22
CA ILE A 780 28.00 3.79 -13.07
C ILE A 780 28.21 4.15 -14.55
N GLU A 781 28.76 3.22 -15.33
CA GLU A 781 28.92 3.35 -16.77
C GLU A 781 27.66 2.92 -17.53
N THR A 782 27.05 1.79 -17.14
CA THR A 782 25.84 1.27 -17.80
C THR A 782 24.92 0.53 -16.83
N THR A 783 23.61 0.58 -17.12
CA THR A 783 22.56 -0.18 -16.42
C THR A 783 21.69 -0.93 -17.40
N LYS A 784 21.31 -2.16 -17.07
CA LYS A 784 20.42 -2.99 -17.88
C LYS A 784 19.50 -3.85 -17.01
N PRO A 785 18.29 -4.21 -17.48
CA PRO A 785 17.49 -5.24 -16.84
C PRO A 785 18.30 -6.54 -16.71
N ALA A 786 18.24 -7.18 -15.54
CA ALA A 786 18.86 -8.48 -15.36
C ALA A 786 18.08 -9.54 -16.15
N THR A 787 18.79 -10.29 -17.00
CA THR A 787 18.22 -11.42 -17.75
C THR A 787 18.11 -12.69 -16.91
N THR A 788 18.64 -12.65 -15.68
CA THR A 788 18.62 -13.75 -14.72
C THR A 788 17.77 -13.37 -13.53
N SER A 789 16.83 -14.25 -13.17
CA SER A 789 16.02 -14.10 -11.97
C SER A 789 16.88 -14.12 -10.71
N MET A 790 16.43 -13.40 -9.67
CA MET A 790 17.01 -13.51 -8.34
C MET A 790 16.63 -14.83 -7.65
N MET A 791 15.62 -15.55 -8.15
CA MET A 791 15.34 -16.93 -7.76
C MET A 791 16.39 -17.87 -8.38
N PRO A 792 17.15 -18.64 -7.58
CA PRO A 792 18.17 -19.55 -8.12
C PRO A 792 17.57 -20.64 -9.01
N ALA A 793 18.25 -21.00 -10.10
CA ALA A 793 17.93 -22.18 -10.88
C ALA A 793 18.56 -23.44 -10.26
N GLY A 794 18.01 -24.61 -10.57
CA GLY A 794 18.54 -25.91 -10.11
C GLY A 794 18.27 -26.21 -8.62
N LEU A 795 17.35 -25.47 -7.98
CA LEU A 795 16.96 -25.69 -6.58
C LEU A 795 16.47 -27.11 -6.29
N ILE A 796 15.93 -27.78 -7.32
CA ILE A 796 15.37 -29.13 -7.21
C ILE A 796 16.29 -30.25 -7.72
N ASP A 797 17.49 -29.95 -8.23
CA ASP A 797 18.37 -30.93 -8.91
C ASP A 797 18.94 -32.01 -7.96
N THR A 798 18.79 -31.83 -6.66
CA THR A 798 19.23 -32.78 -5.62
C THR A 798 18.09 -33.61 -5.03
N PHE A 799 16.91 -33.53 -5.64
CA PHE A 799 15.71 -34.26 -5.25
C PHE A 799 15.30 -35.24 -6.37
N THR A 800 14.67 -36.33 -5.95
CA THR A 800 14.06 -37.33 -6.82
C THR A 800 12.75 -36.81 -7.42
N ASP A 801 12.28 -37.43 -8.50
CA ASP A 801 10.98 -37.14 -9.13
C ASP A 801 9.82 -37.28 -8.15
N GLU A 802 9.80 -38.33 -7.31
CA GLU A 802 8.79 -38.50 -6.25
C GLU A 802 8.81 -37.37 -5.21
N GLU A 803 10.01 -36.94 -4.76
CA GLU A 803 10.15 -35.81 -3.84
C GLU A 803 9.64 -34.50 -4.46
N ILE A 804 9.88 -34.30 -5.76
CA ILE A 804 9.42 -33.12 -6.49
C ILE A 804 7.90 -33.17 -6.73
N ALA A 805 7.33 -34.35 -6.99
CA ALA A 805 5.88 -34.54 -7.07
C ALA A 805 5.18 -34.11 -5.78
N ASP A 806 5.76 -34.47 -4.64
CA ASP A 806 5.25 -34.05 -3.33
C ASP A 806 5.44 -32.57 -3.05
N LEU A 807 6.55 -31.97 -3.49
CA LEU A 807 6.73 -30.53 -3.43
C LEU A 807 5.62 -29.82 -4.21
N VAL A 808 5.35 -30.25 -5.45
CA VAL A 808 4.29 -29.65 -6.28
C VAL A 808 2.91 -29.86 -5.64
N ALA A 809 2.65 -31.04 -5.05
CA ALA A 809 1.41 -31.28 -4.30
C ALA A 809 1.29 -30.37 -3.07
N TYR A 810 2.39 -30.17 -2.34
CA TYR A 810 2.48 -29.28 -1.18
C TYR A 810 2.22 -27.81 -1.55
N LEU A 811 2.81 -27.33 -2.66
CA LEU A 811 2.56 -26.00 -3.23
C LEU A 811 1.09 -25.83 -3.64
N ARG A 812 0.52 -26.83 -4.31
CA ARG A 812 -0.88 -26.80 -4.75
C ARG A 812 -1.87 -26.88 -3.58
N ALA A 813 -1.49 -27.52 -2.49
CA ALA A 813 -2.28 -27.57 -1.27
C ALA A 813 -2.17 -26.31 -0.41
N GLY A 814 -1.31 -25.35 -0.78
CA GLY A 814 -1.07 -24.17 0.06
C GLY A 814 -0.50 -24.52 1.43
N GLY A 815 0.26 -25.62 1.52
CA GLY A 815 0.77 -26.12 2.79
C GLY A 815 -0.29 -26.69 3.74
N ASN A 816 -1.50 -26.98 3.27
CA ASN A 816 -2.57 -27.58 4.07
C ASN A 816 -2.53 -29.12 4.04
N ALA A 817 -2.15 -29.75 5.16
CA ALA A 817 -2.13 -31.21 5.31
C ALA A 817 -3.50 -31.88 5.14
N LYS A 818 -4.59 -31.12 5.36
CA LYS A 818 -5.97 -31.62 5.19
C LYS A 818 -6.51 -31.42 3.78
N HIS A 819 -5.72 -30.91 2.84
CA HIS A 819 -6.17 -30.68 1.47
C HIS A 819 -6.54 -32.02 0.78
N PRO A 820 -7.59 -32.07 -0.06
CA PRO A 820 -8.04 -33.31 -0.73
C PRO A 820 -6.94 -34.06 -1.51
N ILE A 821 -5.89 -33.36 -1.95
CA ILE A 821 -4.73 -33.97 -2.63
C ILE A 821 -3.99 -35.00 -1.78
N PHE A 822 -4.09 -34.93 -0.45
CA PHE A 822 -3.46 -35.84 0.50
C PHE A 822 -4.44 -36.87 1.11
N GLN A 823 -5.71 -36.84 0.69
CA GLN A 823 -6.75 -37.71 1.24
C GLN A 823 -7.03 -38.94 0.38
N LYS A 824 -6.18 -39.22 -0.62
CA LYS A 824 -6.32 -40.34 -1.55
C LYS A 824 -5.80 -41.66 -0.97
#